data_AF-A0A536U2P5-F1
#
_entry.id   AF-A0A536U2P5-F1
#
_cell.length_a   1.000
_cell.length_b   1.000
_cell.length_c   1.000
_cell.angle_alpha   90.00
_cell.angle_beta   90.00
_cell.angle_gamma   90.00
#
_symmetry.space_group_name_H-M   'P 1'
#
loop_
_entity.id
_entity.type
_entity.pdbx_description
1 polymer ?
#
loop_
_entity_poly.entity_id
_entity_poly.type
_entity_poly.pdbx_seq_one_letter_code
_entity_poly.pdbx_strand_id
1 'polypeptide(L)'
;MTNIIIHGRLDLTPSISDVAKSFPGQVTPKYSAQIQLARDVTSAHRLDIADDDIVELELEGGVRLWQRADTLQADFPSVASRGAAVDGYALPSVLPLGSVRRGVGPWVIKGLKVFGIDLAGDITDIVSSKVEGALKPAPGLYRCGISSAADLKPVGKLDATKPVVVFIHGTGSTTDGSFGGLWEGGSGARYDELDKAYDGQVLAFQHRTLTQSPVENALELADKLPDAARLHLVSHSRGGLVGEILCRAMLQSRSPFDDGDFELFSAPERKRDLDALTALRKLLADKKFQIERFVRVACPARGTTLADGRLDRYLSIIVNMLEQIPGFKLNPVYDAASALLLAVVKKRTDPQELPGLEAQMPTSPLVRVLNRPGQATGADLHVVGGDLAGDTAWSTLKALVTDLYYREDNDLVVNTPSMFGGAERTGVIRYWIDTGGSVDHFHYFRNADTASRVVAALVHPDADVFHPLEKKPSEITPEDYRKRTIAPQPIVIVLPGIMGSTLKAGDNSVWMNFLALAAGGLADLDMSAANIEPSGLVADSYQRLVRYLSQTHEVIPFPYDWRKTITDAADRLRALLEQALSKAEAHDQPVRIIAHSMGGLVVRAMLADADGQKLWKRMCANPGARFVMLGTPNGGSHAITSMLIGRDALVKKLALLDFRHAYGDLLNYITRFFGVLELLPYKGTLDAYEPESWQALQVQDLAAQRGIGKSQVATSQSAGFAWLLPDADQLSEARRVRDLIRTSPVDPERMIYVAGCADATAVDITIDPSAPAGQRVVVLASADGDGRVPWATGIPPELNARTYYIDAVHGDLADVPESFPALLDLLTLGVTTKLPQAPPVRRGAAGTFVLRPELPTMFPDEQDILSSAMGSSRRDVSAKEPERKVKIRMVHGNLSGAETPVAIGHYRGDTIVSAEAYMDRQLGGRLREAQRLRLYPGELNTVRLFLNDQELCERGAHPGAIGSIGQHFRQRGHDLCACARR
;
A
#
# COMPACT_ATOMS: atom_id res chain seq x y z
N MET A 1 -8.41 -13.50 34.92
CA MET A 1 -8.55 -14.89 34.43
C MET A 1 -9.47 -14.85 33.24
N THR A 2 -9.01 -15.42 32.12
CA THR A 2 -9.73 -15.43 30.86
C THR A 2 -10.31 -16.83 30.65
N ASN A 3 -11.61 -16.91 30.37
CA ASN A 3 -12.31 -18.17 30.12
C ASN A 3 -12.46 -18.36 28.61
N ILE A 4 -11.71 -19.30 28.04
CA ILE A 4 -11.76 -19.62 26.62
C ILE A 4 -12.55 -20.91 26.41
N ILE A 5 -13.45 -20.89 25.44
CA ILE A 5 -14.23 -22.06 25.02
C ILE A 5 -13.74 -22.49 23.65
N ILE A 6 -13.31 -23.74 23.56
CA ILE A 6 -12.83 -24.36 22.32
C ILE A 6 -13.74 -25.51 21.91
N HIS A 7 -13.81 -25.74 20.60
CA HIS A 7 -14.51 -26.88 20.00
C HIS A 7 -13.48 -27.80 19.35
N GLY A 8 -13.39 -29.04 19.82
CA GLY A 8 -12.40 -30.01 19.33
C GLY A 8 -11.96 -31.00 20.40
N ARG A 9 -10.72 -31.47 20.31
CA ARG A 9 -10.14 -32.49 21.20
C ARG A 9 -9.00 -31.91 22.02
N LEU A 10 -9.12 -32.00 23.35
CA LEU A 10 -8.04 -31.67 24.29
C LEU A 10 -7.02 -32.82 24.39
N ASP A 11 -5.73 -32.50 24.42
CA ASP A 11 -4.67 -33.48 24.63
C ASP A 11 -4.58 -33.88 26.10
N LEU A 12 -4.26 -35.16 26.36
CA LEU A 12 -4.08 -35.69 27.72
C LEU A 12 -2.84 -35.11 28.42
N THR A 13 -1.83 -34.76 27.65
CA THR A 13 -0.59 -34.16 28.16
C THR A 13 -0.28 -32.92 27.31
N PRO A 14 -0.28 -31.72 27.91
CA PRO A 14 -0.01 -30.49 27.16
C PRO A 14 1.35 -30.52 26.48
N SER A 15 1.36 -30.35 25.16
CA SER A 15 2.60 -30.18 24.39
C SER A 15 3.16 -28.77 24.57
N ILE A 16 4.50 -28.66 24.59
CA ILE A 16 5.17 -27.36 24.72
C ILE A 16 5.42 -26.75 23.33
N SER A 17 5.27 -25.44 23.24
CA SER A 17 5.65 -24.68 22.06
C SER A 17 7.15 -24.80 21.76
N ASP A 18 7.55 -24.74 20.49
CA ASP A 18 8.96 -24.69 20.11
C ASP A 18 9.63 -23.39 20.57
N VAL A 19 8.92 -22.25 20.49
CA VAL A 19 9.48 -20.95 20.87
C VAL A 19 9.77 -20.89 22.38
N ALA A 20 9.05 -21.68 23.19
CA ALA A 20 9.29 -21.78 24.63
C ALA A 20 10.68 -22.31 25.00
N LYS A 21 11.40 -22.95 24.07
CA LYS A 21 12.77 -23.45 24.29
C LYS A 21 13.77 -22.33 24.54
N SER A 22 13.47 -21.09 24.13
CA SER A 22 14.34 -19.92 24.39
C SER A 22 14.41 -19.53 25.88
N PHE A 23 13.47 -20.01 26.71
CA PHE A 23 13.40 -19.78 28.15
C PHE A 23 13.29 -21.11 28.93
N PRO A 24 14.35 -21.95 28.92
CA PRO A 24 14.30 -23.26 29.55
C PRO A 24 14.09 -23.13 31.07
N GLY A 25 13.15 -23.92 31.60
CA GLY A 25 12.82 -23.93 33.03
C GLY A 25 11.95 -22.76 33.52
N GLN A 26 11.55 -21.83 32.64
CA GLN A 26 10.69 -20.68 32.96
C GLN A 26 9.28 -20.80 32.33
N VAL A 27 9.01 -21.90 31.63
CA VAL A 27 7.76 -22.13 30.91
C VAL A 27 6.97 -23.27 31.55
N THR A 28 5.68 -23.02 31.77
CA THR A 28 4.73 -23.98 32.33
C THR A 28 3.63 -24.29 31.32
N PRO A 29 3.66 -25.46 30.64
CA PRO A 29 2.59 -25.90 29.76
C PRO A 29 1.27 -26.04 30.52
N LYS A 30 0.16 -25.56 29.95
CA LYS A 30 -1.18 -25.61 30.57
C LYS A 30 -2.16 -26.46 29.77
N TYR A 31 -2.31 -26.19 28.48
CA TYR A 31 -3.26 -26.90 27.61
C TYR A 31 -2.68 -27.07 26.20
N SER A 32 -3.06 -28.16 25.52
CA SER A 32 -2.96 -28.25 24.06
C SER A 32 -4.17 -28.97 23.49
N ALA A 33 -4.63 -28.55 22.32
CA ALA A 33 -5.85 -29.04 21.70
C ALA A 33 -5.78 -29.02 20.17
N GLN A 34 -6.48 -29.96 19.54
CA GLN A 34 -6.84 -29.92 18.13
C GLN A 34 -8.20 -29.26 17.97
N ILE A 35 -8.27 -28.18 17.19
CA ILE A 35 -9.49 -27.42 16.93
C ILE A 35 -10.21 -28.01 15.72
N GLN A 36 -11.52 -28.16 15.82
CA GLN A 36 -12.38 -28.71 14.77
C GLN A 36 -13.46 -27.71 14.38
N LEU A 37 -13.94 -27.77 13.13
CA LEU A 37 -15.02 -26.90 12.66
C LEU A 37 -16.30 -27.21 13.43
N ALA A 38 -17.03 -26.19 13.88
CA ALA A 38 -18.21 -26.33 14.75
C ALA A 38 -19.32 -27.25 14.18
N ARG A 39 -19.31 -27.55 12.88
CA ARG A 39 -20.26 -28.48 12.23
C ARG A 39 -19.90 -29.96 12.45
N ASP A 40 -18.66 -30.26 12.86
CA ASP A 40 -18.11 -31.61 13.02
C ASP A 40 -17.90 -32.03 14.49
N VAL A 41 -18.33 -31.22 15.48
CA VAL A 41 -17.93 -31.40 16.90
C VAL A 41 -19.10 -31.76 17.83
N THR A 42 -18.85 -32.75 18.69
CA THR A 42 -19.74 -33.25 19.76
C THR A 42 -19.35 -32.80 21.19
N SER A 43 -18.24 -32.08 21.41
CA SER A 43 -17.81 -31.60 22.74
C SER A 43 -17.17 -30.21 22.74
N ALA A 44 -17.65 -29.32 23.62
CA ALA A 44 -17.04 -28.03 23.92
C ALA A 44 -16.21 -28.13 25.22
N HIS A 45 -15.03 -27.52 25.25
CA HIS A 45 -14.15 -27.51 26.42
C HIS A 45 -13.94 -26.09 26.91
N ARG A 46 -14.05 -25.89 28.22
CA ARG A 46 -13.72 -24.64 28.91
C ARG A 46 -12.28 -24.70 29.42
N LEU A 47 -11.49 -23.69 29.08
CA LEU A 47 -10.13 -23.49 29.54
C LEU A 47 -10.10 -22.27 30.46
N ASP A 48 -9.75 -22.47 31.72
CA ASP A 48 -9.55 -21.38 32.68
C ASP A 48 -8.06 -21.03 32.71
N ILE A 49 -7.70 -19.89 32.12
CA ILE A 49 -6.29 -19.49 31.94
C ILE A 49 -6.02 -18.09 32.52
N ALA A 50 -4.75 -17.80 32.82
CA ALA A 50 -4.34 -16.49 33.30
C ALA A 50 -4.36 -15.48 32.13
N ASP A 51 -4.60 -14.22 32.43
CA ASP A 51 -4.76 -13.15 31.42
C ASP A 51 -3.46 -12.92 30.63
N ASP A 52 -2.32 -13.20 31.25
CA ASP A 52 -0.97 -13.08 30.72
C ASP A 52 -0.37 -14.43 30.28
N ASP A 53 -1.19 -15.48 30.15
CA ASP A 53 -0.78 -16.72 29.49
C ASP A 53 -0.63 -16.50 27.98
N ILE A 54 0.30 -17.22 27.38
CA ILE A 54 0.57 -17.18 25.95
C ILE A 54 -0.26 -18.26 25.26
N VAL A 55 -0.98 -17.86 24.21
CA VAL A 55 -1.77 -18.73 23.35
C VAL A 55 -1.11 -18.79 21.97
N GLU A 56 -0.67 -19.99 21.59
CA GLU A 56 -0.23 -20.35 20.24
C GLU A 56 -1.44 -20.89 19.46
N LEU A 57 -1.79 -20.23 18.34
CA LEU A 57 -2.79 -20.70 17.39
C LEU A 57 -2.08 -21.22 16.14
N GLU A 58 -2.28 -22.50 15.81
CA GLU A 58 -1.80 -23.11 14.58
C GLU A 58 -2.90 -23.07 13.52
N LEU A 59 -2.63 -22.40 12.42
CA LEU A 59 -3.55 -22.24 11.29
C LEU A 59 -3.34 -23.34 10.26
N GLU A 60 -4.36 -23.55 9.42
CA GLU A 60 -4.26 -24.39 8.24
C GLU A 60 -3.07 -23.98 7.37
N GLY A 61 -2.22 -24.96 7.01
CA GLY A 61 -0.95 -24.70 6.33
C GLY A 61 0.25 -24.47 7.26
N GLY A 62 0.09 -24.64 8.57
CA GLY A 62 1.20 -24.74 9.54
C GLY A 62 1.72 -23.40 10.08
N VAL A 63 1.09 -22.28 9.70
CA VAL A 63 1.45 -20.96 10.21
C VAL A 63 0.97 -20.79 11.65
N ARG A 64 1.83 -20.27 12.52
CA ARG A 64 1.51 -20.07 13.95
C ARG A 64 1.43 -18.61 14.34
N LEU A 65 0.45 -18.27 15.19
CA LEU A 65 0.31 -16.94 15.79
C LEU A 65 0.44 -17.06 17.31
N TRP A 66 1.21 -16.17 17.93
CA TRP A 66 1.36 -16.11 19.38
C TRP A 66 0.80 -14.80 19.92
N GLN A 67 -0.02 -14.88 20.96
CA GLN A 67 -0.65 -13.72 21.59
C GLN A 67 -0.94 -13.99 23.07
N ARG A 68 -1.35 -12.95 23.80
CA ARG A 68 -1.84 -13.10 25.18
C ARG A 68 -3.29 -13.55 25.23
N ALA A 69 -3.64 -14.27 26.28
CA ALA A 69 -5.01 -14.71 26.51
C ALA A 69 -6.02 -13.55 26.55
N ASP A 70 -5.68 -12.45 27.22
CA ASP A 70 -6.56 -11.28 27.39
C ASP A 70 -6.83 -10.46 26.13
N THR A 71 -6.04 -10.65 25.06
CA THR A 71 -6.21 -9.91 23.79
C THR A 71 -7.06 -10.68 22.77
N LEU A 72 -7.19 -12.00 22.92
CA LEU A 72 -7.86 -12.88 21.96
C LEU A 72 -9.26 -12.42 21.55
N GLN A 73 -10.11 -12.07 22.51
CA GLN A 73 -11.50 -11.70 22.24
C GLN A 73 -11.60 -10.38 21.47
N ALA A 74 -10.71 -9.42 21.76
CA ALA A 74 -10.66 -8.14 21.04
C ALA A 74 -10.17 -8.33 19.60
N ASP A 75 -9.28 -9.30 19.40
CA ASP A 75 -8.60 -9.52 18.13
C ASP A 75 -9.37 -10.44 17.18
N PHE A 76 -10.09 -11.40 17.76
CA PHE A 76 -10.86 -12.42 17.05
C PHE A 76 -12.26 -12.53 17.66
N PRO A 77 -13.11 -11.50 17.52
CA PRO A 77 -14.46 -11.52 18.09
C PRO A 77 -15.23 -12.75 17.61
N SER A 78 -16.01 -13.35 18.52
CA SER A 78 -16.82 -14.51 18.21
C SER A 78 -17.91 -14.17 17.20
N VAL A 79 -18.13 -15.05 16.22
CA VAL A 79 -19.28 -14.91 15.31
C VAL A 79 -20.53 -15.36 16.08
N ALA A 80 -21.50 -14.47 16.23
CA ALA A 80 -22.73 -14.74 16.98
C ALA A 80 -23.44 -16.00 16.44
N SER A 81 -23.32 -17.11 17.16
CA SER A 81 -24.17 -18.27 17.00
C SER A 81 -25.54 -17.93 17.59
N ARG A 82 -26.60 -17.99 16.77
CA ARG A 82 -27.97 -17.90 17.27
C ARG A 82 -28.26 -19.13 18.12
N GLY A 83 -28.06 -19.02 19.43
CA GLY A 83 -28.48 -20.00 20.42
C GLY A 83 -27.43 -20.25 21.51
N ALA A 84 -27.87 -20.08 22.76
CA ALA A 84 -27.17 -20.26 24.03
C ALA A 84 -26.15 -19.15 24.40
N ALA A 85 -26.46 -18.42 25.48
CA ALA A 85 -25.47 -17.64 26.21
C ALA A 85 -24.48 -18.62 26.84
N VAL A 86 -23.28 -18.71 26.27
CA VAL A 86 -22.20 -19.48 26.84
C VAL A 86 -21.37 -18.54 27.72
N ASP A 87 -21.16 -18.93 28.97
CA ASP A 87 -20.43 -18.12 29.96
C ASP A 87 -18.91 -18.21 29.71
N GLY A 88 -18.42 -17.43 28.74
CA GLY A 88 -17.01 -17.39 28.31
C GLY A 88 -16.82 -16.97 26.85
N TYR A 89 -15.57 -16.69 26.46
CA TYR A 89 -15.22 -16.33 25.08
C TYR A 89 -15.06 -17.60 24.22
N ALA A 90 -15.96 -17.79 23.25
CA ALA A 90 -15.85 -18.88 22.29
C ALA A 90 -14.84 -18.52 21.18
N LEU A 91 -13.70 -19.23 21.16
CA LEU A 91 -12.69 -19.08 20.13
C LEU A 91 -13.28 -19.51 18.78
N PRO A 92 -13.29 -18.65 17.74
CA PRO A 92 -13.81 -19.03 16.45
C PRO A 92 -12.91 -20.08 15.80
N SER A 93 -13.50 -21.10 15.17
CA SER A 93 -12.74 -22.11 14.41
C SER A 93 -12.11 -21.57 13.12
N VAL A 94 -12.53 -20.38 12.70
CA VAL A 94 -12.01 -19.65 11.55
C VAL A 94 -11.67 -18.23 11.98
N LEU A 95 -10.43 -17.81 11.75
CA LEU A 95 -10.04 -16.43 12.02
C LEU A 95 -10.67 -15.49 10.98
N PRO A 96 -11.26 -14.36 11.41
CA PRO A 96 -11.70 -13.31 10.51
C PRO A 96 -10.47 -12.50 10.03
N LEU A 97 -9.60 -13.08 9.22
CA LEU A 97 -8.47 -12.40 8.58
C LEU A 97 -8.72 -12.31 7.07
N GLY A 98 -8.52 -11.12 6.48
CA GLY A 98 -8.74 -10.86 5.04
C GLY A 98 -10.21 -10.78 4.60
N SER A 99 -10.44 -10.32 3.36
CA SER A 99 -11.72 -10.55 2.64
C SER A 99 -11.60 -11.83 1.81
N VAL A 100 -12.65 -12.67 1.85
CA VAL A 100 -12.66 -14.03 1.27
C VAL A 100 -12.31 -13.99 -0.23
N ARG A 101 -11.12 -14.50 -0.61
CA ARG A 101 -10.68 -14.62 -2.01
C ARG A 101 -11.25 -15.86 -2.71
N ARG A 102 -11.18 -15.86 -4.05
CA ARG A 102 -11.09 -17.09 -4.85
C ARG A 102 -9.72 -17.73 -4.62
N GLY A 103 -9.69 -18.97 -4.13
CA GLY A 103 -8.50 -19.83 -4.11
C GLY A 103 -7.83 -20.06 -2.75
N VAL A 104 -7.94 -19.10 -1.81
CA VAL A 104 -7.48 -19.27 -0.42
C VAL A 104 -8.71 -19.42 0.47
N GLY A 105 -8.80 -20.56 1.16
CA GLY A 105 -9.90 -20.84 2.09
C GLY A 105 -9.87 -19.91 3.33
N PRO A 106 -10.93 -19.90 4.13
CA PRO A 106 -10.91 -19.23 5.44
C PRO A 106 -9.72 -19.69 6.29
N TRP A 107 -9.15 -18.81 7.12
CA TRP A 107 -8.06 -19.14 8.05
C TRP A 107 -8.54 -20.06 9.17
N VAL A 108 -8.60 -21.37 8.91
CA VAL A 108 -9.06 -22.38 9.88
C VAL A 108 -8.00 -22.58 10.95
N ILE A 109 -8.38 -22.50 12.23
CA ILE A 109 -7.53 -22.90 13.36
C ILE A 109 -7.53 -24.43 13.44
N LYS A 110 -6.35 -25.05 13.41
CA LYS A 110 -6.17 -26.51 13.53
C LYS A 110 -5.65 -26.92 14.91
N GLY A 111 -4.86 -26.05 15.54
CA GLY A 111 -4.23 -26.34 16.84
C GLY A 111 -4.23 -25.14 17.77
N LEU A 112 -4.24 -25.43 19.06
CA LEU A 112 -4.10 -24.45 20.13
C LEU A 112 -3.15 -24.99 21.20
N LYS A 113 -2.19 -24.18 21.65
CA LYS A 113 -1.39 -24.46 22.86
C LYS A 113 -1.43 -23.26 23.79
N VAL A 114 -1.54 -23.52 25.09
CA VAL A 114 -1.51 -22.49 26.14
C VAL A 114 -0.42 -22.82 27.13
N PHE A 115 0.39 -21.82 27.45
CA PHE A 115 1.47 -21.94 28.43
C PHE A 115 1.71 -20.63 29.17
N GLY A 116 2.08 -20.75 30.44
CA GLY A 116 2.58 -19.62 31.22
C GLY A 116 4.09 -19.48 31.03
N ILE A 117 4.59 -18.25 31.07
CA ILE A 117 6.02 -17.95 31.12
C ILE A 117 6.29 -16.95 32.25
N ASP A 118 7.36 -17.17 33.02
CA ASP A 118 7.81 -16.27 34.09
C ASP A 118 9.08 -15.53 33.67
N LEU A 119 8.93 -14.25 33.33
CA LEU A 119 10.02 -13.39 32.85
C LEU A 119 10.37 -12.35 33.92
N ALA A 120 11.47 -12.60 34.64
CA ALA A 120 12.06 -11.64 35.58
C ALA A 120 12.78 -10.49 34.84
N GLY A 121 12.62 -9.26 35.32
CA GLY A 121 13.22 -8.05 34.74
C GLY A 121 12.32 -7.28 33.76
N ASP A 122 12.83 -6.14 33.29
CA ASP A 122 12.23 -5.35 32.23
C ASP A 122 12.53 -5.97 30.85
N ILE A 123 11.68 -5.72 29.83
CA ILE A 123 11.91 -6.24 28.48
C ILE A 123 13.23 -5.73 27.90
N THR A 124 13.62 -4.49 28.21
CA THR A 124 14.87 -3.90 27.76
C THR A 124 16.09 -4.71 28.20
N ASP A 125 16.10 -5.22 29.44
CA ASP A 125 17.16 -6.08 29.97
C ASP A 125 17.19 -7.45 29.29
N ILE A 126 16.01 -8.03 29.05
CA ILE A 126 15.88 -9.32 28.36
C ILE A 126 16.41 -9.20 26.93
N VAL A 127 16.01 -8.15 26.20
CA VAL A 127 16.44 -7.91 24.82
C VAL A 127 17.94 -7.60 24.76
N SER A 128 18.42 -6.71 25.64
CA SER A 128 19.84 -6.33 25.72
C SER A 128 20.74 -7.55 25.99
N SER A 129 20.29 -8.50 26.82
CA SER A 129 21.09 -9.68 27.17
C SER A 129 20.96 -10.83 26.17
N LYS A 130 19.75 -11.18 25.75
CA LYS A 130 19.47 -12.39 24.95
C LYS A 130 19.53 -12.16 23.45
N VAL A 131 19.21 -10.94 22.98
CA VAL A 131 19.18 -10.61 21.55
C VAL A 131 20.41 -9.82 21.18
N GLU A 132 20.60 -8.65 21.78
CA GLU A 132 21.70 -7.75 21.42
C GLU A 132 23.02 -8.15 22.08
N GLY A 133 22.99 -8.86 23.20
CA GLY A 133 24.18 -9.40 23.86
C GLY A 133 24.89 -10.49 23.06
N ALA A 134 24.21 -11.06 22.04
CA ALA A 134 24.79 -12.01 21.10
C ALA A 134 25.54 -11.33 19.93
N LEU A 135 25.48 -10.00 19.81
CA LEU A 135 26.21 -9.25 18.77
C LEU A 135 27.72 -9.47 18.90
N LYS A 136 28.31 -10.09 17.87
CA LYS A 136 29.75 -10.31 17.76
C LYS A 136 30.27 -9.74 16.44
N PRO A 137 31.29 -8.86 16.47
CA PRO A 137 31.84 -8.18 17.64
C PRO A 137 30.79 -7.24 18.27
N ALA A 138 31.11 -6.72 19.46
CA ALA A 138 30.27 -5.76 20.19
C ALA A 138 29.96 -4.51 19.33
N PRO A 139 28.97 -3.67 19.72
CA PRO A 139 28.65 -2.47 18.97
C PRO A 139 29.87 -1.57 18.70
N GLY A 140 30.00 -1.11 17.45
CA GLY A 140 31.14 -0.34 16.98
C GLY A 140 31.21 -0.25 15.46
N LEU A 141 32.13 0.58 14.98
CA LEU A 141 32.49 0.66 13.56
C LEU A 141 33.73 -0.23 13.34
N TYR A 142 33.68 -1.08 12.33
CA TYR A 142 34.70 -2.07 12.01
C TYR A 142 35.07 -2.01 10.53
N ARG A 143 36.28 -2.44 10.19
CA ARG A 143 36.70 -2.72 8.82
C ARG A 143 36.33 -4.16 8.47
N CYS A 144 35.72 -4.35 7.31
CA CYS A 144 35.37 -5.67 6.79
C CYS A 144 36.61 -6.46 6.38
N GLY A 145 36.61 -7.75 6.70
CA GLY A 145 37.61 -8.71 6.28
C GLY A 145 37.32 -9.31 4.91
N ILE A 146 38.37 -9.81 4.26
CA ILE A 146 38.27 -10.40 2.91
C ILE A 146 37.68 -11.82 2.98
N SER A 147 37.90 -12.56 4.08
CA SER A 147 37.52 -13.97 4.15
C SER A 147 36.04 -14.22 4.43
N SER A 148 35.39 -13.36 5.22
CA SER A 148 33.96 -13.47 5.53
C SER A 148 33.41 -12.18 6.11
N ALA A 149 32.09 -12.01 6.05
CA ALA A 149 31.38 -10.89 6.68
C ALA A 149 31.46 -10.90 8.22
N ALA A 150 31.83 -12.05 8.82
CA ALA A 150 32.07 -12.17 10.25
C ALA A 150 33.50 -11.75 10.67
N ASP A 151 34.46 -11.65 9.75
CA ASP A 151 35.81 -11.15 10.01
C ASP A 151 35.80 -9.62 10.11
N LEU A 152 35.46 -9.10 11.29
CA LEU A 152 35.38 -7.66 11.56
C LEU A 152 36.58 -7.17 12.38
N LYS A 153 37.34 -6.24 11.82
CA LYS A 153 38.60 -5.72 12.40
C LYS A 153 38.43 -4.29 12.91
N PRO A 154 39.18 -3.87 13.95
CA PRO A 154 39.19 -2.48 14.39
C PRO A 154 39.47 -1.51 13.22
N VAL A 155 38.77 -0.36 13.21
CA VAL A 155 38.99 0.67 12.20
C VAL A 155 40.41 1.24 12.35
N GLY A 156 41.22 1.05 11.33
CA GLY A 156 42.54 1.67 11.21
C GLY A 156 42.45 3.11 10.69
N LYS A 157 43.58 3.67 10.26
CA LYS A 157 43.61 4.99 9.62
C LYS A 157 42.87 4.95 8.27
N LEU A 158 41.88 5.81 8.10
CA LEU A 158 41.17 6.01 6.83
C LEU A 158 41.89 7.08 5.99
N ASP A 159 41.94 6.87 4.67
CA ASP A 159 42.33 7.85 3.66
C ASP A 159 41.14 8.76 3.34
N ALA A 160 41.16 9.96 3.90
CA ALA A 160 40.11 10.96 3.73
C ALA A 160 39.97 11.48 2.29
N THR A 161 40.92 11.19 1.39
CA THR A 161 40.83 11.59 -0.02
C THR A 161 39.94 10.63 -0.84
N LYS A 162 39.67 9.44 -0.31
CA LYS A 162 38.92 8.38 -0.98
C LYS A 162 37.55 8.18 -0.34
N PRO A 163 36.54 7.70 -1.10
CA PRO A 163 35.27 7.35 -0.52
C PRO A 163 35.38 6.15 0.42
N VAL A 164 34.48 6.09 1.39
CA VAL A 164 34.35 4.99 2.36
C VAL A 164 32.97 4.37 2.20
N VAL A 165 32.89 3.05 2.08
CA VAL A 165 31.61 2.33 2.12
C VAL A 165 31.28 1.97 3.56
N VAL A 166 30.03 2.19 3.98
CA VAL A 166 29.53 1.77 5.29
C VAL A 166 28.31 0.86 5.12
N PHE A 167 28.40 -0.34 5.67
CA PHE A 167 27.32 -1.31 5.78
C PHE A 167 26.55 -1.12 7.09
N ILE A 168 25.22 -0.96 7.00
CA ILE A 168 24.33 -0.68 8.14
C ILE A 168 23.23 -1.75 8.17
N HIS A 169 23.36 -2.71 9.08
CA HIS A 169 22.44 -3.86 9.16
C HIS A 169 21.07 -3.49 9.76
N GLY A 170 20.10 -4.41 9.60
CA GLY A 170 18.71 -4.27 10.04
C GLY A 170 18.43 -4.74 11.47
N THR A 171 17.14 -4.75 11.83
CA THR A 171 16.62 -5.13 13.16
C THR A 171 17.05 -6.54 13.56
N GLY A 172 17.60 -6.68 14.77
CA GLY A 172 18.03 -7.97 15.34
C GLY A 172 19.11 -8.69 14.53
N SER A 173 19.75 -8.01 13.57
CA SER A 173 20.71 -8.61 12.64
C SER A 173 22.17 -8.30 13.02
N THR A 174 23.09 -8.84 12.22
CA THR A 174 24.52 -8.53 12.24
C THR A 174 24.99 -8.22 10.82
N THR A 175 26.23 -7.77 10.65
CA THR A 175 26.85 -7.59 9.33
C THR A 175 26.81 -8.89 8.52
N ASP A 176 27.16 -10.01 9.13
CA ASP A 176 27.10 -11.34 8.50
C ASP A 176 25.66 -11.75 8.17
N GLY A 177 24.73 -11.54 9.10
CA GLY A 177 23.32 -11.87 8.91
C GLY A 177 22.64 -11.10 7.77
N SER A 178 22.95 -9.81 7.62
CA SER A 178 22.36 -8.96 6.57
C SER A 178 23.11 -9.03 5.24
N PHE A 179 24.45 -9.03 5.25
CA PHE A 179 25.27 -8.81 4.05
C PHE A 179 26.12 -10.02 3.64
N GLY A 180 26.12 -11.11 4.41
CA GLY A 180 27.01 -12.27 4.22
C GLY A 180 26.96 -12.87 2.81
N GLY A 181 25.82 -12.78 2.12
CA GLY A 181 25.67 -13.20 0.72
C GLY A 181 26.66 -12.56 -0.25
N LEU A 182 27.18 -11.36 0.05
CA LEU A 182 28.20 -10.70 -0.78
C LEU A 182 29.55 -11.42 -0.77
N TRP A 183 29.84 -12.24 0.25
CA TRP A 183 31.06 -13.05 0.36
C TRP A 183 30.89 -14.47 -0.21
N GLU A 184 29.68 -14.87 -0.62
CA GLU A 184 29.44 -16.17 -1.23
C GLU A 184 30.03 -16.20 -2.67
N GLY A 185 30.57 -17.35 -3.10
CA GLY A 185 31.12 -17.53 -4.45
C GLY A 185 32.65 -17.51 -4.60
N GLY A 186 33.41 -17.44 -3.50
CA GLY A 186 34.87 -17.50 -3.51
C GLY A 186 35.50 -16.34 -4.28
N SER A 187 36.43 -16.61 -5.22
CA SER A 187 37.12 -15.59 -6.03
C SER A 187 36.22 -14.77 -6.99
N GLY A 188 34.94 -15.12 -7.08
CA GLY A 188 33.92 -14.39 -7.83
C GLY A 188 32.89 -13.70 -6.92
N ALA A 189 33.19 -13.60 -5.62
CA ALA A 189 32.32 -12.96 -4.65
C ALA A 189 32.17 -11.46 -4.96
N ARG A 190 30.95 -10.95 -4.74
CA ARG A 190 30.62 -9.54 -4.99
C ARG A 190 31.37 -8.58 -4.07
N TYR A 191 31.73 -9.04 -2.86
CA TYR A 191 32.56 -8.28 -1.93
C TYR A 191 33.95 -7.95 -2.50
N ASP A 192 34.58 -8.86 -3.26
CA ASP A 192 35.91 -8.63 -3.83
C ASP A 192 35.94 -7.43 -4.78
N GLU A 193 34.82 -7.16 -5.46
CA GLU A 193 34.66 -6.00 -6.32
C GLU A 193 34.64 -4.70 -5.50
N LEU A 194 33.95 -4.71 -4.35
CA LEU A 194 33.90 -3.57 -3.43
C LEU A 194 35.26 -3.35 -2.77
N ASP A 195 35.88 -4.39 -2.21
CA ASP A 195 37.18 -4.25 -1.53
C ASP A 195 38.23 -3.62 -2.46
N LYS A 196 38.27 -4.06 -3.73
CA LYS A 196 39.13 -3.47 -4.77
C LYS A 196 38.74 -2.02 -5.11
N ALA A 197 37.46 -1.74 -5.31
CA ALA A 197 36.99 -0.41 -5.71
C ALA A 197 37.22 0.67 -4.63
N TYR A 198 37.27 0.26 -3.36
CA TYR A 198 37.42 1.17 -2.21
C TYR A 198 38.78 1.07 -1.52
N ASP A 199 39.77 0.39 -2.10
CA ASP A 199 41.09 0.14 -1.48
C ASP A 199 40.99 -0.42 -0.04
N GLY A 200 40.01 -1.30 0.13
CA GLY A 200 39.61 -1.92 1.39
C GLY A 200 39.00 -0.97 2.42
N GLN A 201 38.57 0.24 2.06
CA GLN A 201 37.78 1.13 2.93
C GLN A 201 36.30 0.74 2.98
N VAL A 202 36.04 -0.56 3.20
CA VAL A 202 34.70 -1.10 3.41
C VAL A 202 34.51 -1.33 4.90
N LEU A 203 33.57 -0.58 5.48
CA LEU A 203 33.28 -0.58 6.90
C LEU A 203 31.92 -1.21 7.18
N ALA A 204 31.78 -1.76 8.38
CA ALA A 204 30.55 -2.30 8.90
C ALA A 204 30.23 -1.69 10.26
N PHE A 205 28.99 -1.23 10.42
CA PHE A 205 28.50 -0.64 11.66
C PHE A 205 27.64 -1.63 12.43
N GLN A 206 28.23 -2.23 13.46
CA GLN A 206 27.54 -3.09 14.42
C GLN A 206 26.86 -2.22 15.47
N HIS A 207 25.55 -2.35 15.65
CA HIS A 207 24.79 -1.50 16.57
C HIS A 207 23.60 -2.21 17.19
N ARG A 208 23.11 -1.68 18.32
CA ARG A 208 21.88 -2.16 18.95
C ARG A 208 20.69 -1.60 18.18
N THR A 209 19.75 -2.47 17.82
CA THR A 209 18.66 -2.14 16.87
C THR A 209 17.26 -2.21 17.48
N LEU A 210 17.16 -2.63 18.74
CA LEU A 210 15.92 -2.77 19.49
C LEU A 210 15.90 -1.80 20.68
N THR A 211 16.97 -1.79 21.49
CA THR A 211 17.05 -0.96 22.72
C THR A 211 17.57 0.46 22.48
N GLN A 212 18.03 0.75 21.25
CA GLN A 212 18.48 2.08 20.81
C GLN A 212 17.67 2.56 19.59
N SER A 213 17.38 3.86 19.56
CA SER A 213 16.69 4.49 18.43
C SER A 213 17.62 4.73 17.23
N PRO A 214 17.10 4.89 16.01
CA PRO A 214 17.94 5.25 14.86
C PRO A 214 18.67 6.57 15.00
N VAL A 215 18.14 7.50 15.79
CA VAL A 215 18.80 8.77 16.09
C VAL A 215 20.08 8.53 16.89
N GLU A 216 20.02 7.68 17.92
CA GLU A 216 21.19 7.30 18.71
C GLU A 216 22.23 6.57 17.86
N ASN A 217 21.80 5.62 17.03
CA ASN A 217 22.73 4.88 16.18
C ASN A 217 23.38 5.76 15.09
N ALA A 218 22.65 6.73 14.54
CA ALA A 218 23.21 7.70 13.62
C ALA A 218 24.24 8.63 14.33
N LEU A 219 23.98 9.02 15.58
CA LEU A 219 24.93 9.78 16.40
C LEU A 219 26.21 8.99 16.65
N GLU A 220 26.10 7.73 17.06
CA GLU A 220 27.25 6.85 17.29
C GLU A 220 28.08 6.63 16.01
N LEU A 221 27.41 6.44 14.87
CA LEU A 221 28.10 6.27 13.59
C LEU A 221 28.76 7.56 13.13
N ALA A 222 28.07 8.69 13.18
CA ALA A 222 28.59 9.99 12.78
C ALA A 222 29.82 10.41 13.62
N ASP A 223 29.84 10.08 14.91
CA ASP A 223 30.95 10.40 15.81
C ASP A 223 32.25 9.69 15.39
N LYS A 224 32.12 8.44 14.92
CA LYS A 224 33.25 7.59 14.51
C LYS A 224 33.77 7.88 13.11
N LEU A 225 33.02 8.61 12.28
CA LEU A 225 33.39 8.93 10.91
C LEU A 225 34.25 10.22 10.85
N PRO A 226 35.21 10.30 9.92
CA PRO A 226 36.07 11.47 9.80
C PRO A 226 35.29 12.68 9.28
N ASP A 227 35.79 13.88 9.58
CA ASP A 227 35.20 15.12 9.09
C ASP A 227 35.29 15.18 7.55
N ALA A 228 34.28 15.77 6.91
CA ALA A 228 34.12 15.87 5.46
C ALA A 228 34.22 14.52 4.71
N ALA A 229 33.92 13.39 5.39
CA ALA A 229 33.97 12.07 4.77
C ALA A 229 33.09 12.00 3.52
N ARG A 230 33.65 11.41 2.47
CA ARG A 230 32.93 10.98 1.27
C ARG A 230 32.36 9.59 1.52
N LEU A 231 31.06 9.51 1.76
CA LEU A 231 30.38 8.32 2.23
C LEU A 231 29.56 7.68 1.13
N HIS A 232 29.73 6.37 0.98
CA HIS A 232 28.81 5.51 0.25
C HIS A 232 28.15 4.56 1.25
N LEU A 233 26.83 4.48 1.23
CA LEU A 233 26.07 3.74 2.23
C LEU A 233 25.39 2.53 1.59
N VAL A 234 25.44 1.39 2.26
CA VAL A 234 24.53 0.26 1.98
C VAL A 234 23.83 -0.10 3.26
N SER A 235 22.51 -0.12 3.22
CA SER A 235 21.71 -0.44 4.39
C SER A 235 20.69 -1.51 4.10
N HIS A 236 20.33 -2.27 5.12
CA HIS A 236 19.25 -3.23 5.07
C HIS A 236 18.19 -2.91 6.12
N SER A 237 16.91 -3.00 5.74
CA SER A 237 15.78 -2.88 6.66
C SER A 237 15.84 -1.58 7.48
N ARG A 238 15.57 -1.63 8.79
CA ARG A 238 15.67 -0.50 9.73
C ARG A 238 17.02 0.27 9.67
N GLY A 239 18.11 -0.37 9.26
CA GLY A 239 19.40 0.29 9.06
C GLY A 239 19.32 1.42 8.02
N GLY A 240 18.37 1.35 7.08
CA GLY A 240 18.12 2.42 6.12
C GLY A 240 17.60 3.71 6.75
N LEU A 241 16.93 3.63 7.91
CA LEU A 241 16.52 4.83 8.66
C LEU A 241 17.74 5.58 9.21
N VAL A 242 18.78 4.85 9.65
CA VAL A 242 20.06 5.45 10.07
C VAL A 242 20.75 6.14 8.89
N GLY A 243 20.75 5.50 7.71
CA GLY A 243 21.27 6.10 6.47
C GLY A 243 20.52 7.37 6.06
N GLU A 244 19.18 7.38 6.14
CA GLU A 244 18.36 8.58 5.88
C GLU A 244 18.67 9.72 6.84
N ILE A 245 18.87 9.44 8.13
CA ILE A 245 19.26 10.43 9.11
C ILE A 245 20.61 11.06 8.74
N LEU A 246 21.60 10.27 8.32
CA LEU A 246 22.89 10.81 7.86
C LEU A 246 22.73 11.69 6.61
N CYS A 247 21.82 11.36 5.69
CA CYS A 247 21.53 12.16 4.51
C CYS A 247 21.03 13.58 4.85
N ARG A 248 20.55 13.82 6.07
CA ARG A 248 20.16 15.16 6.56
C ARG A 248 21.35 16.13 6.66
N ALA A 249 22.58 15.63 6.68
CA ALA A 249 23.79 16.47 6.62
C ALA A 249 23.89 17.26 5.29
N MET A 250 23.17 16.84 4.24
CA MET A 250 23.18 17.44 2.91
C MET A 250 21.83 18.10 2.54
N LEU A 251 21.01 18.49 3.53
CA LEU A 251 19.79 19.25 3.24
C LEU A 251 20.09 20.57 2.54
N GLN A 252 19.19 20.98 1.66
CA GLN A 252 19.19 22.31 1.06
C GLN A 252 18.86 23.39 2.11
N SER A 253 18.06 23.05 3.12
CA SER A 253 17.92 23.84 4.33
C SER A 253 19.25 23.79 5.11
N ARG A 254 19.77 24.95 5.53
CA ARG A 254 21.13 25.05 6.11
C ARG A 254 21.36 24.26 7.41
N SER A 255 20.29 23.73 8.04
CA SER A 255 20.36 22.99 9.30
C SER A 255 19.87 21.55 9.09
N PRO A 256 20.60 20.52 9.56
CA PRO A 256 20.17 19.12 9.47
C PRO A 256 18.82 18.82 10.15
N PHE A 257 18.45 19.59 11.18
CA PHE A 257 17.17 19.52 11.88
C PHE A 257 16.70 20.91 12.29
N ASP A 258 15.40 21.19 12.19
CA ASP A 258 14.78 22.47 12.57
C ASP A 258 13.84 22.32 13.78
N ASP A 259 13.30 23.44 14.28
CA ASP A 259 12.46 23.47 15.48
C ASP A 259 11.18 22.61 15.34
N GLY A 260 10.63 22.50 14.12
CA GLY A 260 9.49 21.62 13.84
C GLY A 260 9.85 20.13 13.96
N ASP A 261 11.10 19.76 13.67
CA ASP A 261 11.57 18.40 13.90
C ASP A 261 11.70 18.11 15.41
N PHE A 262 12.17 19.08 16.21
CA PHE A 262 12.29 18.94 17.67
C PHE A 262 10.92 18.83 18.37
N GLU A 263 9.92 19.56 17.89
CA GLU A 263 8.57 19.57 18.48
C GLU A 263 7.93 18.17 18.48
N LEU A 264 8.22 17.35 17.47
CA LEU A 264 7.75 15.96 17.38
C LEU A 264 8.30 15.04 18.48
N PHE A 265 9.40 15.42 19.13
CA PHE A 265 10.05 14.68 20.22
C PHE A 265 9.88 15.38 21.58
N SER A 266 8.98 16.36 21.69
CA SER A 266 8.82 17.20 22.88
C SER A 266 8.22 16.50 24.11
N ALA A 267 7.63 15.32 23.94
CA ALA A 267 7.05 14.57 25.06
C ALA A 267 8.12 14.18 26.11
N PRO A 268 7.82 14.27 27.42
CA PRO A 268 8.78 13.98 28.49
C PRO A 268 9.47 12.61 28.38
N GLU A 269 8.73 11.59 27.94
CA GLU A 269 9.18 10.20 27.80
C GLU A 269 10.22 10.04 26.69
N ARG A 270 10.30 11.00 25.75
CA ARG A 270 11.25 11.01 24.62
C ARG A 270 12.48 11.87 24.85
N LYS A 271 12.74 12.27 26.10
CA LYS A 271 13.93 13.07 26.45
C LYS A 271 15.24 12.47 25.88
N ARG A 272 15.39 11.15 25.92
CA ARG A 272 16.57 10.45 25.38
C ARG A 272 16.74 10.67 23.88
N ASP A 273 15.66 10.57 23.10
CA ASP A 273 15.67 10.85 21.66
C ASP A 273 15.96 12.33 21.38
N LEU A 274 15.34 13.23 22.15
CA LEU A 274 15.51 14.67 21.99
C LEU A 274 16.97 15.10 22.26
N ASP A 275 17.58 14.56 23.30
CA ASP A 275 18.99 14.81 23.65
C ASP A 275 19.91 14.28 22.53
N ALA A 276 19.66 13.07 22.01
CA ALA A 276 20.41 12.49 20.89
C ALA A 276 20.25 13.29 19.60
N LEU A 277 19.03 13.72 19.26
CA LEU A 277 18.73 14.54 18.08
C LEU A 277 19.43 15.89 18.14
N THR A 278 19.45 16.51 19.34
CA THR A 278 20.13 17.78 19.59
C THR A 278 21.64 17.65 19.37
N ALA A 279 22.26 16.60 19.93
CA ALA A 279 23.67 16.31 19.73
C ALA A 279 23.99 16.03 18.25
N LEU A 280 23.13 15.25 17.59
CA LEU A 280 23.29 14.87 16.19
C LEU A 280 23.17 16.07 15.24
N ARG A 281 22.24 17.00 15.48
CA ARG A 281 22.12 18.26 14.71
C ARG A 281 23.45 18.99 14.66
N LYS A 282 24.08 19.16 15.83
CA LYS A 282 25.39 19.83 15.94
C LYS A 282 26.46 19.03 15.21
N LEU A 283 26.53 17.73 15.47
CA LEU A 283 27.56 16.87 14.91
C LEU A 283 27.50 16.81 13.37
N LEU A 284 26.32 16.64 12.77
CA LEU A 284 26.19 16.61 11.32
C LEU A 284 26.55 17.95 10.66
N ALA A 285 26.20 19.07 11.31
CA ALA A 285 26.56 20.40 10.83
C ALA A 285 28.09 20.64 10.87
N ASP A 286 28.77 20.12 11.89
CA ASP A 286 30.22 20.22 12.04
C ASP A 286 30.96 19.26 11.08
N LYS A 287 30.47 18.02 10.96
CA LYS A 287 31.10 16.95 10.16
C LYS A 287 31.03 17.18 8.65
N LYS A 288 29.97 17.82 8.12
CA LYS A 288 29.81 18.16 6.68
C LYS A 288 30.03 16.98 5.72
N PHE A 289 29.45 15.83 6.04
CA PHE A 289 29.55 14.63 5.21
C PHE A 289 29.08 14.85 3.77
N GLN A 290 29.68 14.11 2.84
CA GLN A 290 29.25 14.02 1.45
C GLN A 290 28.73 12.60 1.19
N ILE A 291 27.42 12.39 1.27
CA ILE A 291 26.77 11.13 0.93
C ILE A 291 26.63 11.06 -0.60
N GLU A 292 27.66 10.53 -1.26
CA GLU A 292 27.75 10.48 -2.72
C GLU A 292 26.90 9.35 -3.32
N ARG A 293 26.69 8.25 -2.58
CA ARG A 293 25.89 7.08 -3.00
C ARG A 293 25.18 6.45 -1.81
N PHE A 294 23.91 6.12 -1.96
CA PHE A 294 23.18 5.37 -0.93
C PHE A 294 22.32 4.28 -1.57
N VAL A 295 22.68 3.03 -1.33
CA VAL A 295 21.89 1.86 -1.72
C VAL A 295 21.08 1.40 -0.51
N ARG A 296 19.79 1.70 -0.53
CA ARG A 296 18.85 1.43 0.56
C ARG A 296 18.00 0.22 0.23
N VAL A 297 18.24 -0.89 0.91
CA VAL A 297 17.58 -2.18 0.65
C VAL A 297 16.50 -2.46 1.70
N ALA A 298 15.26 -2.67 1.25
CA ALA A 298 14.12 -3.07 2.09
C ALA A 298 13.84 -2.20 3.32
N CYS A 299 14.17 -0.91 3.26
CA CYS A 299 13.99 0.02 4.37
C CYS A 299 12.50 0.36 4.56
N PRO A 300 11.93 0.27 5.77
CA PRO A 300 10.58 0.76 6.07
C PRO A 300 10.59 2.29 6.19
N ALA A 301 10.96 3.00 5.12
CA ALA A 301 11.20 4.44 5.15
C ALA A 301 9.93 5.25 5.48
N ARG A 302 8.74 4.68 5.27
CA ARG A 302 7.43 5.23 5.65
C ARG A 302 6.79 4.48 6.82
N GLY A 303 7.54 3.60 7.47
CA GLY A 303 7.06 2.67 8.48
C GLY A 303 6.33 1.45 7.89
N THR A 304 5.93 0.51 8.75
CA THR A 304 5.25 -0.75 8.39
C THR A 304 4.17 -1.09 9.41
N THR A 305 2.99 -1.55 8.97
CA THR A 305 1.86 -1.92 9.85
C THR A 305 2.20 -3.00 10.85
N LEU A 306 3.11 -3.90 10.51
CA LEU A 306 3.43 -5.00 11.40
C LEU A 306 4.01 -4.46 12.72
N ALA A 307 4.72 -3.34 12.69
CA ALA A 307 5.23 -2.69 13.89
C ALA A 307 4.15 -1.94 14.72
N ASP A 308 3.00 -1.61 14.13
CA ASP A 308 1.98 -0.75 14.76
C ASP A 308 1.02 -1.53 15.67
N GLY A 309 1.18 -1.34 16.99
CA GLY A 309 0.28 -1.83 18.04
C GLY A 309 0.13 -3.35 18.16
N ARG A 310 0.77 -4.12 17.27
CA ARG A 310 0.65 -5.58 17.09
C ARG A 310 2.01 -6.23 16.82
N LEU A 311 3.02 -5.82 17.61
CA LEU A 311 4.36 -6.39 17.57
C LEU A 311 4.36 -7.92 17.73
N ASP A 312 3.37 -8.47 18.43
CA ASP A 312 3.09 -9.91 18.52
C ASP A 312 2.89 -10.56 17.14
N ARG A 313 2.09 -9.94 16.28
CA ARG A 313 1.84 -10.44 14.91
C ARG A 313 3.08 -10.32 14.03
N TYR A 314 3.78 -9.19 14.09
CA TYR A 314 5.04 -9.00 13.35
C TYR A 314 6.07 -10.06 13.67
N LEU A 315 6.34 -10.25 14.95
CA LEU A 315 7.32 -11.21 15.43
C LEU A 315 6.85 -12.64 15.15
N SER A 316 5.54 -12.90 15.17
CA SER A 316 4.98 -14.18 14.71
C SER A 316 5.36 -14.42 13.24
N ILE A 317 5.16 -13.45 12.34
CA ILE A 317 5.56 -13.58 10.92
C ILE A 317 7.06 -13.84 10.80
N ILE A 318 7.91 -13.06 11.48
CA ILE A 318 9.37 -13.25 11.46
C ILE A 318 9.75 -14.66 11.94
N VAL A 319 9.21 -15.13 13.06
CA VAL A 319 9.53 -16.46 13.59
C VAL A 319 9.10 -17.54 12.59
N ASN A 320 7.90 -17.47 12.02
CA ASN A 320 7.47 -18.42 10.98
C ASN A 320 8.37 -18.37 9.74
N MET A 321 8.87 -17.18 9.36
CA MET A 321 9.83 -17.05 8.26
C MET A 321 11.14 -17.77 8.56
N LEU A 322 11.73 -17.50 9.73
CA LEU A 322 13.01 -18.11 10.12
C LEU A 322 12.91 -19.63 10.21
N GLU A 323 11.78 -20.20 10.64
CA GLU A 323 11.59 -21.65 10.74
C GLU A 323 11.60 -22.40 9.41
N GLN A 324 11.19 -21.75 8.34
CA GLN A 324 11.10 -22.33 7.00
C GLN A 324 12.47 -22.35 6.30
N ILE A 325 13.47 -21.65 6.85
CA ILE A 325 14.85 -21.73 6.37
C ILE A 325 15.47 -23.05 6.88
N PRO A 326 15.90 -23.97 5.99
CA PRO A 326 16.42 -25.28 6.40
C PRO A 326 17.60 -25.16 7.38
N GLY A 327 17.52 -25.88 8.50
CA GLY A 327 18.57 -25.88 9.55
C GLY A 327 18.59 -24.65 10.46
N PHE A 328 17.76 -23.64 10.19
CA PHE A 328 17.80 -22.37 10.93
C PHE A 328 17.20 -22.45 12.34
N LYS A 329 16.35 -23.45 12.63
CA LYS A 329 15.85 -23.73 13.99
C LYS A 329 16.94 -24.04 15.02
N LEU A 330 18.15 -24.38 14.57
CA LEU A 330 19.32 -24.63 15.43
C LEU A 330 20.23 -23.40 15.53
N ASN A 331 19.87 -22.28 14.90
CA ASN A 331 20.66 -21.06 14.86
C ASN A 331 20.34 -20.16 16.07
N PRO A 332 21.34 -19.57 16.74
CA PRO A 332 21.12 -18.60 17.83
C PRO A 332 20.20 -17.42 17.47
N VAL A 333 20.13 -17.04 16.19
CA VAL A 333 19.22 -15.99 15.70
C VAL A 333 17.75 -16.40 15.86
N TYR A 334 17.42 -17.68 15.65
CA TYR A 334 16.07 -18.20 15.86
C TYR A 334 15.67 -18.16 17.34
N ASP A 335 16.59 -18.56 18.23
CA ASP A 335 16.38 -18.49 19.68
C ASP A 335 16.19 -17.05 20.17
N ALA A 336 16.98 -16.11 19.62
CA ALA A 336 16.85 -14.69 19.92
C ALA A 336 15.51 -14.10 19.44
N ALA A 337 15.07 -14.43 18.22
CA ALA A 337 13.78 -13.99 17.69
C ALA A 337 12.60 -14.57 18.50
N SER A 338 12.70 -15.86 18.88
CA SER A 338 11.72 -16.52 19.75
C SER A 338 11.67 -15.89 21.15
N ALA A 339 12.83 -15.55 21.72
CA ALA A 339 12.91 -14.86 23.00
C ALA A 339 12.27 -13.47 22.96
N LEU A 340 12.54 -12.70 21.89
CA LEU A 340 11.93 -11.39 21.66
C LEU A 340 10.42 -11.50 21.52
N LEU A 341 9.92 -12.43 20.69
CA LEU A 341 8.49 -12.69 20.52
C LEU A 341 7.81 -12.96 21.87
N LEU A 342 8.34 -13.91 22.65
CA LEU A 342 7.75 -14.27 23.94
C LEU A 342 7.81 -13.14 24.96
N ALA A 343 8.89 -12.35 24.98
CA ALA A 343 9.00 -11.18 25.85
C ALA A 343 7.98 -10.11 25.50
N VAL A 344 7.85 -9.76 24.21
CA VAL A 344 6.89 -8.77 23.72
C VAL A 344 5.45 -9.23 23.98
N VAL A 345 5.13 -10.48 23.65
CA VAL A 345 3.80 -11.04 23.91
C VAL A 345 3.53 -11.01 25.40
N LYS A 346 4.39 -11.56 26.25
CA LYS A 346 4.16 -11.66 27.70
C LYS A 346 3.99 -10.29 28.36
N LYS A 347 4.92 -9.38 28.14
CA LYS A 347 4.95 -8.06 28.79
C LYS A 347 3.89 -7.11 28.23
N ARG A 348 3.26 -7.45 27.10
CA ARG A 348 2.35 -6.57 26.36
C ARG A 348 3.04 -5.24 26.09
N THR A 349 4.29 -5.35 25.65
CA THR A 349 5.23 -4.23 25.56
C THR A 349 4.66 -3.09 24.74
N ASP A 350 4.67 -1.90 25.33
CA ASP A 350 4.47 -0.66 24.59
C ASP A 350 5.65 -0.50 23.62
N PRO A 351 5.41 -0.22 22.33
CA PRO A 351 6.48 0.07 21.38
C PRO A 351 7.55 1.04 21.92
N GLN A 352 7.20 2.00 22.78
CA GLN A 352 8.16 2.94 23.39
C GLN A 352 9.27 2.28 24.22
N GLU A 353 9.05 1.10 24.81
CA GLU A 353 10.09 0.38 25.56
C GLU A 353 11.19 -0.17 24.63
N LEU A 354 10.91 -0.33 23.34
CA LEU A 354 11.84 -0.79 22.30
C LEU A 354 11.92 0.28 21.19
N PRO A 355 12.62 1.41 21.42
CA PRO A 355 12.63 2.55 20.52
C PRO A 355 13.16 2.23 19.12
N GLY A 356 13.94 1.16 18.97
CA GLY A 356 14.39 0.67 17.68
C GLY A 356 13.30 -0.01 16.83
N LEU A 357 12.28 -0.59 17.47
CA LEU A 357 11.08 -1.10 16.79
C LEU A 357 10.06 0.01 16.56
N GLU A 358 9.83 0.86 17.56
CA GLU A 358 8.90 2.00 17.47
C GLU A 358 9.22 2.91 16.30
N ALA A 359 10.51 3.16 16.03
CA ALA A 359 10.95 3.99 14.92
C ALA A 359 10.58 3.45 13.51
N GLN A 360 10.06 2.23 13.41
CA GLN A 360 9.55 1.63 12.17
C GLN A 360 8.02 1.72 12.07
N MET A 361 7.35 2.30 13.07
CA MET A 361 5.92 2.51 13.03
C MET A 361 5.59 3.71 12.12
N PRO A 362 4.53 3.63 11.30
CA PRO A 362 4.04 4.74 10.48
C PRO A 362 3.78 6.03 11.27
N THR A 363 3.41 5.86 12.54
CA THR A 363 3.04 6.92 13.48
C THR A 363 4.22 7.49 14.26
N SER A 364 5.43 6.92 14.10
CA SER A 364 6.60 7.33 14.89
C SER A 364 7.07 8.74 14.52
N PRO A 365 7.54 9.54 15.50
CA PRO A 365 8.11 10.86 15.24
C PRO A 365 9.24 10.84 14.20
N LEU A 366 10.07 9.80 14.23
CA LEU A 366 11.18 9.68 13.28
C LEU A 366 10.69 9.54 11.84
N VAL A 367 9.73 8.63 11.59
CA VAL A 367 9.18 8.45 10.24
C VAL A 367 8.56 9.76 9.73
N ARG A 368 7.87 10.51 10.60
CA ARG A 368 7.34 11.85 10.25
C ARG A 368 8.44 12.83 9.87
N VAL A 369 9.53 12.93 10.66
CA VAL A 369 10.69 13.78 10.34
C VAL A 369 11.32 13.40 8.99
N LEU A 370 11.53 12.10 8.76
CA LEU A 370 12.19 11.63 7.55
C LEU A 370 11.35 11.84 6.28
N ASN A 371 10.02 11.91 6.39
CA ASN A 371 9.12 12.11 5.25
C ASN A 371 8.52 13.51 5.18
N ARG A 372 9.03 14.47 5.97
CA ARG A 372 8.52 15.84 5.99
C ARG A 372 8.76 16.54 4.63
N PRO A 373 7.71 17.01 3.94
CA PRO A 373 7.85 17.68 2.64
C PRO A 373 8.68 18.96 2.71
N GLY A 374 9.37 19.30 1.62
CA GLY A 374 10.18 20.52 1.51
C GLY A 374 11.57 20.42 2.16
N GLN A 375 11.95 19.25 2.68
CA GLN A 375 13.28 18.98 3.26
C GLN A 375 14.14 18.17 2.27
N ALA A 376 14.39 18.74 1.10
CA ALA A 376 15.16 18.06 0.06
C ALA A 376 16.66 17.99 0.39
N THR A 377 17.29 16.85 0.11
CA THR A 377 18.73 16.61 0.28
C THR A 377 19.45 16.40 -1.06
N GLY A 378 20.74 16.75 -1.08
CA GLY A 378 21.67 16.49 -2.19
C GLY A 378 22.19 15.05 -2.27
N ALA A 379 21.89 14.20 -1.29
CA ALA A 379 22.36 12.81 -1.26
C ALA A 379 21.71 11.96 -2.37
N ASP A 380 22.52 11.14 -3.07
CA ASP A 380 22.03 10.17 -4.04
C ASP A 380 21.21 9.05 -3.36
N LEU A 381 20.29 8.41 -4.08
CA LEU A 381 19.50 7.29 -3.56
C LEU A 381 19.15 6.26 -4.64
N HIS A 382 19.52 5.02 -4.34
CA HIS A 382 19.10 3.82 -5.02
C HIS A 382 18.27 2.96 -4.06
N VAL A 383 17.02 2.69 -4.40
CA VAL A 383 16.11 1.83 -3.63
C VAL A 383 16.12 0.43 -4.21
N VAL A 384 16.39 -0.57 -3.38
CA VAL A 384 16.19 -1.99 -3.74
C VAL A 384 15.07 -2.52 -2.87
N GLY A 385 14.01 -2.99 -3.51
CA GLY A 385 12.88 -3.61 -2.85
C GLY A 385 12.52 -4.94 -3.50
N GLY A 386 11.54 -5.61 -2.93
CA GLY A 386 11.08 -6.91 -3.37
C GLY A 386 9.57 -6.99 -3.30
N ASP A 387 8.99 -7.77 -4.20
CA ASP A 387 7.61 -8.20 -4.18
C ASP A 387 7.55 -9.71 -4.41
N LEU A 388 7.09 -10.43 -3.38
CA LEU A 388 6.96 -11.88 -3.45
C LEU A 388 5.81 -12.23 -4.41
N ALA A 389 6.08 -12.89 -5.54
CA ALA A 389 5.10 -13.24 -6.57
C ALA A 389 5.08 -14.75 -6.90
N GLY A 390 3.91 -15.28 -7.30
CA GLY A 390 3.72 -16.69 -7.69
C GLY A 390 3.39 -17.67 -6.55
N ASP A 391 3.10 -18.92 -6.92
CA ASP A 391 2.87 -20.04 -6.00
C ASP A 391 4.22 -20.60 -5.52
N THR A 392 4.43 -20.56 -4.20
CA THR A 392 5.72 -20.89 -3.56
C THR A 392 5.51 -21.76 -2.34
N ALA A 393 6.61 -22.27 -1.76
CA ALA A 393 6.62 -22.86 -0.41
C ALA A 393 6.10 -21.88 0.67
N TRP A 394 6.07 -20.58 0.36
CA TRP A 394 5.63 -19.49 1.23
C TRP A 394 4.18 -19.05 0.98
N SER A 395 3.47 -19.66 0.03
CA SER A 395 2.12 -19.25 -0.40
C SER A 395 1.14 -19.02 0.75
N THR A 396 1.11 -19.90 1.75
CA THR A 396 0.26 -19.73 2.95
C THR A 396 0.70 -18.51 3.76
N LEU A 397 1.99 -18.37 4.07
CA LEU A 397 2.48 -17.23 4.85
C LEU A 397 2.26 -15.91 4.11
N LYS A 398 2.50 -15.90 2.79
CA LYS A 398 2.22 -14.77 1.90
C LYS A 398 0.76 -14.38 1.96
N ALA A 399 -0.18 -15.33 1.90
CA ALA A 399 -1.61 -15.03 1.97
C ALA A 399 -1.96 -14.35 3.30
N LEU A 400 -1.40 -14.83 4.42
CA LEU A 400 -1.62 -14.23 5.74
C LEU A 400 -1.08 -12.80 5.80
N VAL A 401 0.16 -12.60 5.34
CA VAL A 401 0.81 -11.28 5.31
C VAL A 401 0.08 -10.31 4.37
N THR A 402 -0.37 -10.77 3.22
CA THR A 402 -1.18 -9.99 2.27
C THR A 402 -2.48 -9.53 2.92
N ASP A 403 -3.16 -10.39 3.68
CA ASP A 403 -4.36 -10.03 4.42
C ASP A 403 -4.08 -9.02 5.56
N LEU A 404 -2.89 -9.08 6.17
CA LEU A 404 -2.44 -8.12 7.18
C LEU A 404 -2.03 -6.76 6.59
N TYR A 405 -1.47 -6.73 5.38
CA TYR A 405 -1.11 -5.52 4.62
C TYR A 405 -2.22 -4.98 3.73
N TYR A 406 -3.45 -5.48 3.86
CA TYR A 406 -4.57 -5.05 3.02
C TYR A 406 -4.29 -5.16 1.51
N ARG A 407 -3.51 -6.18 1.12
CA ARG A 407 -3.18 -6.54 -0.27
C ARG A 407 -2.16 -5.65 -0.98
N GLU A 408 -1.36 -4.88 -0.24
CA GLU A 408 -0.18 -4.21 -0.81
C GLU A 408 0.93 -5.21 -1.16
N ASP A 409 1.70 -4.93 -2.20
CA ASP A 409 2.94 -5.64 -2.55
C ASP A 409 3.94 -5.56 -1.39
N ASN A 410 4.64 -6.65 -1.11
CA ASN A 410 5.53 -6.76 0.05
C ASN A 410 6.57 -7.88 -0.08
N ASP A 411 7.62 -7.78 0.75
CA ASP A 411 8.67 -8.79 0.88
C ASP A 411 8.51 -9.70 2.12
N LEU A 412 7.26 -9.83 2.60
CA LEU A 412 6.80 -10.46 3.84
C LEU A 412 6.99 -9.65 5.13
N VAL A 413 7.87 -8.65 5.16
CA VAL A 413 8.23 -7.89 6.38
C VAL A 413 8.00 -6.39 6.22
N VAL A 414 8.16 -5.88 5.01
CA VAL A 414 7.94 -4.47 4.65
C VAL A 414 7.10 -4.42 3.38
N ASN A 415 6.07 -3.58 3.40
CA ASN A 415 5.29 -3.28 2.20
C ASN A 415 6.16 -2.49 1.21
N THR A 416 6.24 -2.95 -0.04
CA THR A 416 7.09 -2.38 -1.09
C THR A 416 6.87 -0.87 -1.28
N PRO A 417 5.64 -0.33 -1.23
CA PRO A 417 5.41 1.12 -1.28
C PRO A 417 6.07 1.92 -0.15
N SER A 418 6.26 1.34 1.04
CA SER A 418 6.95 1.99 2.16
C SER A 418 8.43 2.24 1.87
N MET A 419 9.05 1.42 1.01
CA MET A 419 10.46 1.51 0.68
C MET A 419 10.85 2.76 -0.13
N PHE A 420 9.87 3.46 -0.69
CA PHE A 420 10.06 4.65 -1.52
C PHE A 420 10.01 5.99 -0.76
N GLY A 421 9.80 5.99 0.56
CA GLY A 421 9.81 7.22 1.36
C GLY A 421 11.20 7.73 1.76
N GLY A 422 11.25 8.51 2.84
CA GLY A 422 12.43 9.23 3.29
C GLY A 422 12.53 10.61 2.64
N ALA A 423 13.65 11.30 2.87
CA ALA A 423 13.77 12.71 2.50
C ALA A 423 13.69 12.90 0.98
N GLU A 424 13.13 14.01 0.52
CA GLU A 424 13.09 14.33 -0.91
C GLU A 424 14.52 14.43 -1.46
N ARG A 425 14.75 13.95 -2.69
CA ARG A 425 16.05 14.08 -3.35
C ARG A 425 15.99 15.18 -4.39
N THR A 426 17.03 16.01 -4.43
CA THR A 426 17.20 17.01 -5.51
C THR A 426 17.58 16.36 -6.85
N GLY A 427 18.22 15.18 -6.78
CA GLY A 427 18.49 14.33 -7.93
C GLY A 427 17.40 13.28 -8.19
N VAL A 428 17.59 12.51 -9.26
CA VAL A 428 16.69 11.40 -9.64
C VAL A 428 16.89 10.23 -8.69
N ILE A 429 15.82 9.81 -8.00
CA ILE A 429 15.79 8.56 -7.24
C ILE A 429 15.78 7.40 -8.24
N ARG A 430 16.63 6.40 -8.02
CA ARG A 430 16.68 5.18 -8.83
C ARG A 430 16.15 4.00 -8.02
N TYR A 431 15.48 3.05 -8.67
CA TYR A 431 14.90 1.91 -7.97
C TYR A 431 14.94 0.61 -8.77
N TRP A 432 14.94 -0.50 -8.04
CA TRP A 432 14.77 -1.85 -8.56
C TRP A 432 13.87 -2.62 -7.60
N ILE A 433 12.77 -3.18 -8.13
CA ILE A 433 11.90 -4.10 -7.39
C ILE A 433 12.12 -5.49 -7.99
N ASP A 434 12.70 -6.38 -7.20
CA ASP A 434 12.80 -7.79 -7.57
C ASP A 434 11.44 -8.46 -7.41
N THR A 435 11.03 -9.27 -8.40
CA THR A 435 9.75 -9.96 -8.37
C THR A 435 9.95 -11.45 -8.61
N GLY A 436 9.27 -12.28 -7.81
CA GLY A 436 9.32 -13.73 -8.00
C GLY A 436 9.13 -14.54 -6.74
N GLY A 437 9.13 -15.86 -6.90
CA GLY A 437 8.77 -16.79 -5.83
C GLY A 437 9.87 -17.04 -4.77
N SER A 438 11.07 -16.52 -5.02
CA SER A 438 12.22 -16.59 -4.11
C SER A 438 12.58 -15.23 -3.51
N VAL A 439 11.74 -14.21 -3.71
CA VAL A 439 11.97 -12.86 -3.20
C VAL A 439 11.46 -12.78 -1.77
N ASP A 440 12.34 -12.53 -0.82
CA ASP A 440 11.99 -12.30 0.58
C ASP A 440 12.96 -11.33 1.25
N HIS A 441 12.55 -10.82 2.41
CA HIS A 441 13.28 -9.81 3.16
C HIS A 441 14.74 -10.15 3.50
N PHE A 442 15.10 -11.43 3.58
CA PHE A 442 16.40 -11.90 4.10
C PHE A 442 17.40 -12.31 3.01
N HIS A 443 16.96 -12.39 1.74
CA HIS A 443 17.79 -12.94 0.66
C HIS A 443 18.28 -11.93 -0.38
N TYR A 444 18.04 -10.62 -0.22
CA TYR A 444 18.48 -9.59 -1.18
C TYR A 444 19.98 -9.62 -1.51
N PHE A 445 20.84 -9.95 -0.54
CA PHE A 445 22.30 -9.98 -0.75
C PHE A 445 22.82 -11.35 -1.19
N ARG A 446 21.99 -12.39 -1.16
CA ARG A 446 22.27 -13.73 -1.70
C ARG A 446 21.71 -13.94 -3.10
N ASN A 447 20.63 -13.26 -3.43
CA ASN A 447 20.09 -13.24 -4.77
C ASN A 447 21.10 -12.55 -5.70
N ALA A 448 21.55 -13.28 -6.71
CA ALA A 448 22.61 -12.84 -7.59
C ALA A 448 22.27 -11.56 -8.36
N ASP A 449 21.03 -11.34 -8.77
CA ASP A 449 20.64 -10.14 -9.53
C ASP A 449 20.67 -8.90 -8.62
N THR A 450 19.98 -8.95 -7.49
CA THR A 450 19.91 -7.83 -6.53
C THR A 450 21.30 -7.52 -5.95
N ALA A 451 22.09 -8.53 -5.58
CA ALA A 451 23.47 -8.33 -5.10
C ALA A 451 24.36 -7.66 -6.17
N SER A 452 24.23 -8.06 -7.43
CA SER A 452 24.97 -7.44 -8.54
C SER A 452 24.58 -5.98 -8.74
N ARG A 453 23.28 -5.65 -8.63
CA ARG A 453 22.79 -4.27 -8.75
C ARG A 453 23.26 -3.40 -7.60
N VAL A 454 23.26 -3.92 -6.37
CA VAL A 454 23.80 -3.20 -5.19
C VAL A 454 25.27 -2.81 -5.42
N VAL A 455 26.10 -3.77 -5.87
CA VAL A 455 27.51 -3.48 -6.18
C VAL A 455 27.64 -2.54 -7.37
N ALA A 456 26.85 -2.71 -8.42
CA ALA A 456 26.87 -1.83 -9.59
C ALA A 456 26.51 -0.39 -9.24
N ALA A 457 25.50 -0.14 -8.40
CA ALA A 457 25.16 1.21 -7.93
C ALA A 457 26.33 1.88 -7.19
N LEU A 458 27.18 1.08 -6.54
CA LEU A 458 28.36 1.56 -5.82
C LEU A 458 29.60 1.70 -6.69
N VAL A 459 29.82 0.88 -7.70
CA VAL A 459 31.11 0.82 -8.44
C VAL A 459 30.97 1.32 -9.89
N HIS A 460 29.76 1.22 -10.45
CA HIS A 460 29.42 1.54 -11.83
C HIS A 460 28.16 2.43 -11.86
N PRO A 461 28.23 3.69 -11.37
CA PRO A 461 27.05 4.56 -11.23
C PRO A 461 26.34 4.89 -12.55
N ASP A 462 27.04 4.76 -13.68
CA ASP A 462 26.50 4.98 -15.02
C ASP A 462 25.82 3.73 -15.61
N ALA A 463 25.84 2.60 -14.90
CA ALA A 463 25.19 1.38 -15.35
C ALA A 463 23.67 1.54 -15.32
N ASP A 464 23.01 1.32 -16.46
CA ASP A 464 21.54 1.36 -16.61
C ASP A 464 20.90 0.07 -16.06
N VAL A 465 21.06 -0.15 -14.75
CA VAL A 465 20.54 -1.33 -14.03
C VAL A 465 19.49 -0.96 -12.98
N PHE A 466 19.05 0.30 -12.94
CA PHE A 466 17.94 0.77 -12.10
C PHE A 466 16.99 1.62 -12.93
N HIS A 467 15.72 1.66 -12.52
CA HIS A 467 14.72 2.52 -13.13
C HIS A 467 14.72 3.90 -12.47
N PRO A 468 14.62 5.01 -13.24
CA PRO A 468 14.39 6.32 -12.67
C PRO A 468 12.95 6.41 -12.12
N LEU A 469 12.80 6.95 -10.92
CA LEU A 469 11.50 7.27 -10.35
C LEU A 469 11.03 8.64 -10.88
N GLU A 470 10.21 8.62 -11.93
CA GLU A 470 9.59 9.83 -12.48
C GLU A 470 8.34 10.21 -11.70
N LYS A 471 8.36 11.34 -10.99
CA LYS A 471 7.14 12.01 -10.49
C LYS A 471 6.73 13.09 -11.49
N LYS A 472 5.62 12.87 -12.21
CA LYS A 472 5.04 13.90 -13.08
C LYS A 472 3.84 14.52 -12.36
N PRO A 473 3.85 15.84 -12.08
CA PRO A 473 2.68 16.53 -11.56
C PRO A 473 1.50 16.28 -12.50
N SER A 474 0.39 15.85 -11.93
CA SER A 474 -0.85 15.61 -12.67
C SER A 474 -1.70 16.87 -12.61
N GLU A 475 -1.87 17.55 -13.74
CA GLU A 475 -2.76 18.71 -13.85
C GLU A 475 -3.63 18.59 -15.10
N ILE A 476 -4.91 18.96 -15.00
CA ILE A 476 -5.78 19.10 -16.17
C ILE A 476 -5.55 20.49 -16.77
N THR A 477 -5.02 20.51 -17.97
CA THR A 477 -4.76 21.74 -18.73
C THR A 477 -5.82 21.96 -19.81
N PRO A 478 -5.97 23.18 -20.34
CA PRO A 478 -6.83 23.43 -21.51
C PRO A 478 -6.51 22.58 -22.74
N GLU A 479 -5.31 22.01 -22.86
CA GLU A 479 -4.97 21.05 -23.92
C GLU A 479 -5.75 19.75 -23.80
N ASP A 480 -6.05 19.30 -22.58
CA ASP A 480 -6.68 18.00 -22.32
C ASP A 480 -8.12 17.96 -22.82
N TYR A 481 -8.83 19.07 -22.66
CA TYR A 481 -10.20 19.25 -23.14
C TYR A 481 -10.29 20.16 -24.38
N ARG A 482 -9.16 20.45 -25.04
CA ARG A 482 -9.20 21.23 -26.28
C ARG A 482 -10.04 20.49 -27.31
N LYS A 483 -11.03 21.20 -27.85
CA LYS A 483 -11.84 20.74 -28.98
C LYS A 483 -10.94 20.26 -30.13
N ARG A 484 -11.15 19.02 -30.58
CA ARG A 484 -10.29 18.35 -31.59
C ARG A 484 -10.72 18.60 -33.05
N THR A 485 -11.84 19.29 -33.24
CA THR A 485 -12.39 19.60 -34.57
C THR A 485 -12.97 21.01 -34.61
N ILE A 486 -13.04 21.59 -35.80
CA ILE A 486 -13.67 22.89 -36.05
C ILE A 486 -15.19 22.74 -36.10
N ALA A 487 -15.69 21.58 -36.54
CA ALA A 487 -17.13 21.31 -36.63
C ALA A 487 -17.83 21.44 -35.27
N PRO A 488 -19.10 21.92 -35.22
CA PRO A 488 -19.89 21.87 -33.99
C PRO A 488 -19.94 20.45 -33.42
N GLN A 489 -19.77 20.33 -32.10
CA GLN A 489 -19.83 19.06 -31.38
C GLN A 489 -20.84 19.17 -30.23
N PRO A 490 -21.40 18.04 -29.77
CA PRO A 490 -22.14 17.97 -28.52
C PRO A 490 -21.31 18.55 -27.36
N ILE A 491 -21.96 19.24 -26.43
CA ILE A 491 -21.31 19.74 -25.23
C ILE A 491 -21.48 18.71 -24.11
N VAL A 492 -20.43 18.41 -23.36
CA VAL A 492 -20.52 17.62 -22.12
C VAL A 492 -19.95 18.40 -20.94
N ILE A 493 -20.75 18.55 -19.89
CA ILE A 493 -20.32 19.15 -18.63
C ILE A 493 -19.89 18.01 -17.69
N VAL A 494 -18.67 18.12 -17.15
CA VAL A 494 -18.08 17.12 -16.24
C VAL A 494 -18.05 17.69 -14.83
N LEU A 495 -18.85 17.11 -13.93
CA LEU A 495 -18.90 17.51 -12.53
C LEU A 495 -18.15 16.51 -11.65
N PRO A 496 -17.21 16.98 -10.80
CA PRO A 496 -16.52 16.12 -9.86
C PRO A 496 -17.41 15.77 -8.65
N GLY A 497 -16.95 14.79 -7.87
CA GLY A 497 -17.47 14.50 -6.53
C GLY A 497 -17.00 15.48 -5.45
N ILE A 498 -17.38 15.20 -4.21
CA ILE A 498 -16.84 15.89 -3.04
C ILE A 498 -15.32 15.79 -3.05
N MET A 499 -14.63 16.89 -2.72
CA MET A 499 -13.17 16.98 -2.75
C MET A 499 -12.50 16.75 -4.13
N GLY A 500 -13.28 16.57 -5.20
CA GLY A 500 -12.78 16.36 -6.56
C GLY A 500 -12.43 17.64 -7.32
N SER A 501 -12.53 18.81 -6.68
CA SER A 501 -12.00 20.08 -7.19
C SER A 501 -10.81 20.54 -6.34
N THR A 502 -9.74 21.01 -6.97
CA THR A 502 -8.62 21.68 -6.29
C THR A 502 -9.05 23.05 -5.79
N LEU A 503 -8.63 23.46 -4.59
CA LEU A 503 -9.00 24.73 -3.96
C LEU A 503 -7.76 25.58 -3.69
N LYS A 504 -7.88 26.89 -3.97
CA LYS A 504 -6.88 27.90 -3.67
C LYS A 504 -7.42 28.91 -2.64
N ALA A 505 -6.55 29.40 -1.77
CA ALA A 505 -6.80 30.53 -0.89
C ALA A 505 -6.03 31.74 -1.43
N GLY A 506 -6.73 32.65 -2.13
CA GLY A 506 -6.07 33.63 -2.99
C GLY A 506 -5.20 32.94 -4.06
N ASP A 507 -3.92 33.27 -4.12
CA ASP A 507 -2.99 32.68 -5.08
C ASP A 507 -2.41 31.31 -4.63
N ASN A 508 -2.62 30.93 -3.37
CA ASN A 508 -2.00 29.74 -2.78
C ASN A 508 -2.84 28.48 -3.04
N SER A 509 -2.26 27.47 -3.70
CA SER A 509 -2.90 26.15 -3.85
C SER A 509 -2.84 25.37 -2.54
N VAL A 510 -4.01 24.99 -2.03
CA VAL A 510 -4.14 24.35 -0.72
C VAL A 510 -4.61 22.90 -0.85
N TRP A 511 -5.79 22.67 -1.43
CA TRP A 511 -6.32 21.31 -1.58
C TRP A 511 -5.67 20.60 -2.77
N MET A 512 -5.17 19.38 -2.53
CA MET A 512 -4.25 18.62 -3.40
C MET A 512 -2.88 19.29 -3.61
N ASN A 513 -2.40 20.02 -2.60
CA ASN A 513 -1.01 20.43 -2.51
C ASN A 513 -0.38 19.77 -1.27
N PHE A 514 0.45 18.75 -1.49
CA PHE A 514 1.03 17.93 -0.42
C PHE A 514 1.86 18.75 0.58
N LEU A 515 2.66 19.70 0.08
CA LEU A 515 3.47 20.59 0.92
C LEU A 515 2.59 21.54 1.74
N ALA A 516 1.55 22.13 1.13
CA ALA A 516 0.64 23.02 1.83
C ALA A 516 -0.12 22.28 2.94
N LEU A 517 -0.63 21.07 2.65
CA LEU A 517 -1.33 20.24 3.64
C LEU A 517 -0.40 19.84 4.79
N ALA A 518 0.85 19.46 4.52
CA ALA A 518 1.83 19.18 5.57
C ALA A 518 2.14 20.40 6.45
N ALA A 519 2.13 21.60 5.86
CA ALA A 519 2.29 22.86 6.57
C ALA A 519 1.03 23.34 7.30
N GLY A 520 -0.02 22.52 7.41
CA GLY A 520 -1.26 22.85 8.10
C GLY A 520 -2.30 23.58 7.24
N GLY A 521 -2.15 23.58 5.92
CA GLY A 521 -2.98 24.36 5.00
C GLY A 521 -4.46 24.01 5.02
N LEU A 522 -4.88 22.87 5.58
CA LEU A 522 -6.32 22.58 5.73
C LEU A 522 -7.03 23.67 6.57
N ALA A 523 -6.35 24.25 7.56
CA ALA A 523 -6.88 25.36 8.35
C ALA A 523 -7.13 26.62 7.50
N ASP A 524 -6.37 26.82 6.42
CA ASP A 524 -6.59 27.92 5.47
C ASP A 524 -7.89 27.74 4.66
N LEU A 525 -8.49 26.53 4.70
CA LEU A 525 -9.81 26.23 4.15
C LEU A 525 -10.91 26.26 5.20
N ASP A 526 -10.72 26.91 6.35
CA ASP A 526 -11.82 27.13 7.29
C ASP A 526 -12.99 27.89 6.63
N MET A 527 -14.22 27.70 7.12
CA MET A 527 -15.41 28.35 6.58
C MET A 527 -15.38 29.89 6.69
N SER A 528 -14.60 30.44 7.63
CA SER A 528 -14.39 31.88 7.79
C SER A 528 -13.35 32.46 6.82
N ALA A 529 -12.60 31.61 6.10
CA ALA A 529 -11.58 32.06 5.16
C ALA A 529 -12.20 32.77 3.95
N ALA A 530 -11.67 33.95 3.61
CA ALA A 530 -12.05 34.70 2.43
C ALA A 530 -11.31 34.22 1.18
N ASN A 531 -11.89 34.48 0.01
CA ASN A 531 -11.25 34.26 -1.31
C ASN A 531 -10.81 32.81 -1.57
N ILE A 532 -11.63 31.84 -1.14
CA ILE A 532 -11.42 30.45 -1.52
C ILE A 532 -12.09 30.18 -2.87
N GLU A 533 -11.30 29.72 -3.82
CA GLU A 533 -11.75 29.50 -5.19
C GLU A 533 -11.40 28.10 -5.70
N PRO A 534 -12.33 27.44 -6.42
CA PRO A 534 -12.03 26.21 -7.13
C PRO A 534 -11.18 26.49 -8.37
N SER A 535 -10.04 25.80 -8.51
CA SER A 535 -9.07 26.08 -9.58
C SER A 535 -9.06 25.05 -10.71
N GLY A 536 -9.56 23.84 -10.47
CA GLY A 536 -9.57 22.77 -11.46
C GLY A 536 -10.17 21.48 -10.90
N LEU A 537 -10.27 20.46 -11.76
CA LEU A 537 -10.60 19.10 -11.32
C LEU A 537 -9.32 18.39 -10.87
N VAL A 538 -9.43 17.48 -9.91
CA VAL A 538 -8.30 16.62 -9.49
C VAL A 538 -7.86 15.74 -10.67
N ALA A 539 -6.66 15.99 -11.18
CA ALA A 539 -6.23 15.42 -12.46
C ALA A 539 -6.17 13.90 -12.45
N ASP A 540 -5.66 13.29 -11.37
CA ASP A 540 -5.54 11.84 -11.28
C ASP A 540 -6.88 11.10 -11.26
N SER A 541 -8.01 11.79 -11.08
CA SER A 541 -9.34 11.19 -11.11
C SER A 541 -10.15 11.53 -12.35
N TYR A 542 -9.83 12.61 -13.07
CA TYR A 542 -10.69 13.09 -14.15
C TYR A 542 -9.96 13.33 -15.48
N GLN A 543 -8.62 13.44 -15.49
CA GLN A 543 -7.87 13.85 -16.68
C GLN A 543 -8.07 12.89 -17.85
N ARG A 544 -8.02 11.57 -17.60
CA ARG A 544 -8.18 10.58 -18.67
C ARG A 544 -9.58 10.58 -19.26
N LEU A 545 -10.63 10.71 -18.43
CA LEU A 545 -12.01 10.82 -18.90
C LEU A 545 -12.23 12.11 -19.70
N VAL A 546 -11.73 13.25 -19.21
CA VAL A 546 -11.81 14.55 -19.89
C VAL A 546 -11.10 14.49 -21.26
N ARG A 547 -9.89 13.92 -21.32
CA ARG A 547 -9.15 13.69 -22.58
C ARG A 547 -9.89 12.76 -23.54
N TYR A 548 -10.55 11.73 -23.01
CA TYR A 548 -11.29 10.79 -23.83
C TYR A 548 -12.53 11.45 -24.44
N LEU A 549 -13.32 12.15 -23.63
CA LEU A 549 -14.54 12.82 -24.09
C LEU A 549 -14.26 13.98 -25.06
N SER A 550 -13.10 14.64 -24.97
CA SER A 550 -12.74 15.75 -25.87
C SER A 550 -12.54 15.32 -27.33
N GLN A 551 -12.44 14.02 -27.58
CA GLN A 551 -12.41 13.46 -28.93
C GLN A 551 -13.76 13.59 -29.64
N THR A 552 -14.87 13.54 -28.89
CA THR A 552 -16.24 13.51 -29.45
C THR A 552 -17.11 14.68 -29.02
N HIS A 553 -16.75 15.38 -27.95
CA HIS A 553 -17.52 16.46 -27.36
C HIS A 553 -16.65 17.70 -27.16
N GLU A 554 -17.31 18.86 -27.10
CA GLU A 554 -16.76 20.00 -26.39
C GLU A 554 -16.93 19.76 -24.88
N VAL A 555 -15.82 19.56 -24.17
CA VAL A 555 -15.84 19.22 -22.74
C VAL A 555 -15.70 20.49 -21.91
N ILE A 556 -16.60 20.68 -20.96
CA ILE A 556 -16.58 21.77 -19.99
C ILE A 556 -16.39 21.18 -18.57
N PRO A 557 -15.17 21.22 -18.01
CA PRO A 557 -14.95 20.91 -16.60
C PRO A 557 -15.69 21.90 -15.70
N PHE A 558 -16.37 21.43 -14.66
CA PHE A 558 -17.08 22.29 -13.69
C PHE A 558 -16.55 22.11 -12.27
N PRO A 559 -15.41 22.74 -11.92
CA PRO A 559 -14.92 22.72 -10.56
C PRO A 559 -15.78 23.65 -9.67
N TYR A 560 -16.00 23.22 -8.43
CA TYR A 560 -16.80 23.96 -7.45
C TYR A 560 -16.24 23.81 -6.04
N ASP A 561 -16.56 24.77 -5.17
CA ASP A 561 -16.15 24.73 -3.77
C ASP A 561 -17.02 23.72 -3.01
N TRP A 562 -16.47 22.52 -2.84
CA TRP A 562 -17.14 21.38 -2.21
C TRP A 562 -17.36 21.54 -0.70
N ARG A 563 -16.87 22.63 -0.08
CA ARG A 563 -17.10 22.94 1.33
C ARG A 563 -18.45 23.63 1.55
N LYS A 564 -18.89 24.41 0.56
CA LYS A 564 -20.15 25.18 0.60
C LYS A 564 -21.36 24.29 0.35
N THR A 565 -22.56 24.85 0.52
CA THR A 565 -23.81 24.15 0.23
C THR A 565 -23.87 23.72 -1.24
N ILE A 566 -24.44 22.54 -1.49
CA ILE A 566 -24.71 21.98 -2.82
C ILE A 566 -25.55 22.97 -3.66
N THR A 567 -26.40 23.77 -3.01
CA THR A 567 -27.25 24.76 -3.69
C THR A 567 -26.45 25.92 -4.33
N ASP A 568 -25.34 26.35 -3.72
CA ASP A 568 -24.43 27.35 -4.31
C ASP A 568 -23.81 26.83 -5.62
N ALA A 569 -23.39 25.56 -5.61
CA ALA A 569 -22.86 24.91 -6.81
C ALA A 569 -23.96 24.71 -7.87
N ALA A 570 -25.21 24.45 -7.45
CA ALA A 570 -26.35 24.27 -8.34
C ALA A 570 -26.72 25.56 -9.07
N ASP A 571 -26.69 26.71 -8.38
CA ASP A 571 -26.94 28.01 -9.00
C ASP A 571 -25.86 28.37 -10.03
N ARG A 572 -24.59 28.11 -9.70
CA ARG A 572 -23.48 28.27 -10.66
C ARG A 572 -23.61 27.34 -11.86
N LEU A 573 -24.06 26.09 -11.64
CA LEU A 573 -24.31 25.13 -12.71
C LEU A 573 -25.44 25.61 -13.62
N ARG A 574 -26.53 26.15 -13.05
CA ARG A 574 -27.65 26.70 -13.82
C ARG A 574 -27.18 27.77 -14.80
N ALA A 575 -26.40 28.74 -14.32
CA ALA A 575 -25.86 29.81 -15.15
C ALA A 575 -24.93 29.29 -16.26
N LEU A 576 -24.07 28.31 -15.96
CA LEU A 576 -23.22 27.67 -16.97
C LEU A 576 -24.06 26.92 -18.01
N LEU A 577 -25.07 26.16 -17.57
CA LEU A 577 -25.91 25.35 -18.44
C LEU A 577 -26.74 26.22 -19.38
N GLU A 578 -27.22 27.39 -18.93
CA GLU A 578 -27.88 28.38 -19.80
C GLU A 578 -26.97 28.87 -20.94
N GLN A 579 -25.70 29.15 -20.62
CA GLN A 579 -24.70 29.55 -21.62
C GLN A 579 -24.40 28.41 -22.60
N ALA A 580 -24.20 27.20 -22.07
CA ALA A 580 -23.94 26.00 -22.88
C ALA A 580 -25.11 25.68 -23.82
N LEU A 581 -26.36 25.74 -23.33
CA LEU A 581 -27.55 25.50 -24.14
C LEU A 581 -27.69 26.55 -25.25
N SER A 582 -27.51 27.82 -24.94
CA SER A 582 -27.61 28.89 -25.95
C SER A 582 -26.57 28.72 -27.06
N LYS A 583 -25.37 28.24 -26.73
CA LYS A 583 -24.34 27.88 -27.71
C LYS A 583 -24.70 26.64 -28.51
N ALA A 584 -25.23 25.60 -27.87
CA ALA A 584 -25.53 24.32 -28.49
C ALA A 584 -26.73 24.42 -29.46
N GLU A 585 -27.76 25.19 -29.09
CA GLU A 585 -28.96 25.44 -29.90
C GLU A 585 -28.64 26.14 -31.23
N ALA A 586 -27.62 27.01 -31.27
CA ALA A 586 -27.18 27.68 -32.50
C ALA A 586 -26.68 26.69 -33.58
N HIS A 587 -26.36 25.46 -33.19
CA HIS A 587 -25.81 24.43 -34.08
C HIS A 587 -26.53 23.08 -33.96
N ASP A 588 -27.74 23.06 -33.37
CA ASP A 588 -28.55 21.85 -33.10
C ASP A 588 -27.75 20.71 -32.43
N GLN A 589 -26.88 21.08 -31.48
CA GLN A 589 -26.09 20.12 -30.72
C GLN A 589 -26.74 19.81 -29.36
N PRO A 590 -26.66 18.56 -28.87
CA PRO A 590 -27.11 18.26 -27.51
C PRO A 590 -26.12 18.74 -26.46
N VAL A 591 -26.64 19.17 -25.32
CA VAL A 591 -25.87 19.30 -24.07
C VAL A 591 -26.07 18.04 -23.23
N ARG A 592 -25.00 17.54 -22.62
CA ARG A 592 -24.99 16.34 -21.80
C ARG A 592 -24.24 16.60 -20.50
N ILE A 593 -24.56 15.83 -19.47
CA ILE A 593 -23.94 15.97 -18.15
C ILE A 593 -23.43 14.59 -17.72
N ILE A 594 -22.19 14.55 -17.26
CA ILE A 594 -21.64 13.41 -16.51
C ILE A 594 -21.18 13.93 -15.16
N ALA A 595 -21.72 13.36 -14.09
CA ALA A 595 -21.45 13.84 -12.74
C ALA A 595 -21.06 12.69 -11.83
N HIS A 596 -19.94 12.85 -11.15
CA HIS A 596 -19.43 11.89 -10.19
C HIS A 596 -19.89 12.25 -8.77
N SER A 597 -20.36 11.27 -8.01
CA SER A 597 -20.64 11.39 -6.57
C SER A 597 -21.53 12.61 -6.26
N MET A 598 -21.10 13.49 -5.35
CA MET A 598 -21.77 14.74 -4.97
C MET A 598 -22.08 15.66 -6.16
N GLY A 599 -21.30 15.63 -7.24
CA GLY A 599 -21.61 16.39 -8.46
C GLY A 599 -22.98 16.02 -9.05
N GLY A 600 -23.42 14.77 -8.89
CA GLY A 600 -24.77 14.38 -9.30
C GLY A 600 -25.87 15.00 -8.43
N LEU A 601 -25.58 15.22 -7.14
CA LEU A 601 -26.49 15.96 -6.25
C LEU A 601 -26.54 17.44 -6.59
N VAL A 602 -25.45 18.04 -7.07
CA VAL A 602 -25.47 19.42 -7.60
C VAL A 602 -26.46 19.55 -8.75
N VAL A 603 -26.45 18.60 -9.69
CA VAL A 603 -27.42 18.57 -10.80
C VAL A 603 -28.84 18.39 -10.26
N ARG A 604 -29.07 17.46 -9.33
CA ARG A 604 -30.41 17.24 -8.76
C ARG A 604 -30.92 18.42 -7.93
N ALA A 605 -30.06 19.08 -7.17
CA ALA A 605 -30.41 20.31 -6.46
C ALA A 605 -30.82 21.40 -7.44
N MET A 606 -30.09 21.56 -8.56
CA MET A 606 -30.46 22.50 -9.62
C MET A 606 -31.85 22.18 -10.18
N LEU A 607 -32.22 20.90 -10.30
CA LEU A 607 -33.51 20.43 -10.83
C LEU A 607 -34.67 20.53 -9.83
N ALA A 608 -34.40 20.82 -8.55
CA ALA A 608 -35.40 20.73 -7.50
C ALA A 608 -36.46 21.86 -7.56
N ASP A 609 -36.14 23.00 -8.16
CA ASP A 609 -37.05 24.14 -8.32
C ASP A 609 -37.61 24.31 -9.74
N ALA A 610 -38.56 25.24 -9.90
CA ALA A 610 -39.29 25.45 -11.15
C ALA A 610 -38.39 25.94 -12.30
N ASP A 611 -37.41 26.80 -12.00
CA ASP A 611 -36.50 27.35 -13.01
C ASP A 611 -35.53 26.27 -13.51
N GLY A 612 -35.01 25.44 -12.61
CA GLY A 612 -34.25 24.25 -12.94
C GLY A 612 -35.02 23.27 -13.82
N GLN A 613 -36.27 22.99 -13.47
CA GLN A 613 -37.14 22.12 -14.29
C GLN A 613 -37.42 22.71 -15.68
N LYS A 614 -37.58 24.04 -15.78
CA LYS A 614 -37.71 24.72 -17.08
C LYS A 614 -36.43 24.57 -17.90
N LEU A 615 -35.26 24.73 -17.29
CA LEU A 615 -33.97 24.56 -17.94
C LEU A 615 -33.76 23.11 -18.40
N TRP A 616 -34.12 22.12 -17.58
CA TRP A 616 -34.10 20.71 -17.96
C TRP A 616 -35.00 20.41 -19.15
N LYS A 617 -36.23 20.93 -19.16
CA LYS A 617 -37.14 20.79 -20.31
C LYS A 617 -36.55 21.38 -21.58
N ARG A 618 -35.89 22.54 -21.49
CA ARG A 618 -35.16 23.16 -22.61
C ARG A 618 -34.03 22.26 -23.11
N MET A 619 -33.21 21.72 -22.20
CA MET A 619 -32.14 20.77 -22.53
C MET A 619 -32.69 19.51 -23.21
N CYS A 620 -33.74 18.91 -22.64
CA CYS A 620 -34.38 17.69 -23.13
C CYS A 620 -35.21 17.84 -24.39
N ALA A 621 -35.44 19.08 -24.87
CA ALA A 621 -36.03 19.33 -26.19
C ALA A 621 -35.15 18.74 -27.30
N ASN A 622 -33.83 18.63 -27.09
CA ASN A 622 -32.97 17.83 -27.94
C ASN A 622 -32.98 16.35 -27.48
N PRO A 623 -33.28 15.38 -28.35
CA PRO A 623 -33.37 13.97 -27.96
C PRO A 623 -32.03 13.36 -27.53
N GLY A 624 -30.91 14.00 -27.85
CA GLY A 624 -29.56 13.59 -27.45
C GLY A 624 -29.10 14.08 -26.08
N ALA A 625 -29.91 14.87 -25.36
CA ALA A 625 -29.62 15.34 -24.01
C ALA A 625 -29.60 14.18 -23.01
N ARG A 626 -28.60 14.12 -22.13
CA ARG A 626 -28.45 13.04 -21.13
C ARG A 626 -27.82 13.54 -19.84
N PHE A 627 -28.16 12.87 -18.75
CA PHE A 627 -27.49 13.01 -17.46
C PHE A 627 -27.06 11.63 -16.95
N VAL A 628 -25.73 11.41 -16.88
CA VAL A 628 -25.12 10.18 -16.37
C VAL A 628 -24.55 10.44 -14.97
N MET A 629 -25.07 9.72 -13.98
CA MET A 629 -24.61 9.75 -12.59
C MET A 629 -23.62 8.61 -12.35
N LEU A 630 -22.42 8.94 -11.90
CA LEU A 630 -21.43 7.96 -11.46
C LEU A 630 -21.46 7.91 -9.92
N GLY A 631 -22.04 6.86 -9.35
CA GLY A 631 -22.06 6.64 -7.89
C GLY A 631 -22.73 7.75 -7.07
N THR A 632 -23.74 8.46 -7.60
CA THR A 632 -24.33 9.60 -6.90
C THR A 632 -25.07 9.19 -5.61
N PRO A 633 -24.73 9.75 -4.44
CA PRO A 633 -25.35 9.40 -3.16
C PRO A 633 -26.71 10.07 -2.98
N ASN A 634 -27.72 9.69 -3.78
CA ASN A 634 -29.07 10.28 -3.71
C ASN A 634 -29.72 10.19 -2.32
N GLY A 635 -29.28 9.23 -1.51
CA GLY A 635 -29.71 9.02 -0.13
C GLY A 635 -28.67 9.37 0.95
N GLY A 636 -27.61 10.09 0.60
CA GLY A 636 -26.47 10.30 1.48
C GLY A 636 -25.65 9.03 1.73
N SER A 637 -24.67 9.13 2.62
CA SER A 637 -23.68 8.08 2.88
C SER A 637 -23.27 8.00 4.36
N HIS A 638 -23.32 6.79 4.93
CA HIS A 638 -22.79 6.53 6.28
C HIS A 638 -21.26 6.64 6.35
N ALA A 639 -20.56 6.67 5.21
CA ALA A 639 -19.13 6.96 5.21
C ALA A 639 -18.83 8.37 5.74
N ILE A 640 -19.75 9.33 5.54
CA ILE A 640 -19.65 10.68 6.12
C ILE A 640 -19.83 10.64 7.63
N THR A 641 -20.83 9.91 8.12
CA THR A 641 -21.03 9.76 9.57
C THR A 641 -19.80 9.11 10.22
N SER A 642 -19.25 8.07 9.59
CA SER A 642 -18.00 7.40 10.00
C SER A 642 -16.81 8.36 10.04
N MET A 643 -16.69 9.25 9.04
CA MET A 643 -15.66 10.29 9.00
C MET A 643 -15.77 11.27 10.17
N LEU A 644 -16.97 11.80 10.44
CA LEU A 644 -17.19 12.81 11.49
C LEU A 644 -16.96 12.25 12.91
N ILE A 645 -17.15 10.94 13.12
CA ILE A 645 -16.77 10.27 14.38
C ILE A 645 -15.30 9.80 14.42
N GLY A 646 -14.47 10.19 13.43
CA GLY A 646 -13.03 9.92 13.40
C GLY A 646 -12.63 8.50 12.99
N ARG A 647 -13.46 7.80 12.20
CA ARG A 647 -13.18 6.42 11.74
C ARG A 647 -12.68 6.33 10.30
N ASP A 648 -12.70 7.42 9.54
CA ASP A 648 -12.25 7.49 8.14
C ASP A 648 -10.71 7.61 7.99
N ALA A 649 -10.15 7.00 6.93
CA ALA A 649 -8.72 6.99 6.66
C ALA A 649 -8.13 8.34 6.23
N LEU A 650 -8.88 9.19 5.51
CA LEU A 650 -8.39 10.49 5.04
C LEU A 650 -7.95 11.35 6.22
N VAL A 651 -8.82 11.50 7.23
CA VAL A 651 -8.52 12.35 8.38
C VAL A 651 -7.31 11.81 9.16
N LYS A 652 -7.17 10.49 9.27
CA LYS A 652 -6.00 9.84 9.89
C LYS A 652 -4.72 10.12 9.11
N LYS A 653 -4.76 10.02 7.79
CA LYS A 653 -3.59 10.34 6.94
C LYS A 653 -3.25 11.83 7.01
N LEU A 654 -4.25 12.73 6.94
CA LEU A 654 -4.03 14.16 7.10
C LEU A 654 -3.40 14.49 8.46
N ALA A 655 -3.83 13.84 9.54
CA ALA A 655 -3.26 14.05 10.87
C ALA A 655 -1.83 13.50 11.04
N LEU A 656 -1.39 12.54 10.21
CA LEU A 656 0.03 12.15 10.17
C LEU A 656 0.87 13.17 9.41
N LEU A 657 0.30 13.68 8.31
CA LEU A 657 0.95 14.61 7.40
C LEU A 657 1.06 16.02 7.98
N ASP A 658 0.06 16.50 8.71
CA ASP A 658 0.02 17.85 9.31
C ASP A 658 1.01 17.94 10.48
N PHE A 659 1.92 18.90 10.43
CA PHE A 659 2.92 19.14 11.48
C PHE A 659 2.51 20.25 12.46
N ARG A 660 1.35 20.89 12.26
CA ARG A 660 0.87 22.04 13.05
C ARG A 660 -0.38 21.73 13.88
N HIS A 661 -1.28 20.90 13.38
CA HIS A 661 -2.60 20.70 13.98
C HIS A 661 -2.81 19.27 14.49
N ALA A 662 -3.61 19.17 15.55
CA ALA A 662 -4.05 17.89 16.06
C ALA A 662 -5.19 17.30 15.21
N TYR A 663 -5.38 15.99 15.31
CA TYR A 663 -6.47 15.28 14.64
C TYR A 663 -7.85 15.88 14.98
N GLY A 664 -8.04 16.29 16.24
CA GLY A 664 -9.28 16.97 16.67
C GLY A 664 -9.52 18.30 15.96
N ASP A 665 -8.47 19.06 15.69
CA ASP A 665 -8.56 20.32 14.94
C ASP A 665 -8.95 20.08 13.48
N LEU A 666 -8.35 19.07 12.85
CA LEU A 666 -8.68 18.69 11.47
C LEU A 666 -10.14 18.24 11.33
N LEU A 667 -10.62 17.43 12.28
CA LEU A 667 -12.04 17.09 12.32
C LEU A 667 -12.92 18.32 12.51
N ASN A 668 -12.54 19.26 13.39
CA ASN A 668 -13.30 20.49 13.61
C ASN A 668 -13.49 21.31 12.32
N TYR A 669 -12.44 21.44 11.50
CA TYR A 669 -12.57 22.12 10.21
C TYR A 669 -13.56 21.38 9.29
N ILE A 670 -13.40 20.05 9.17
CA ILE A 670 -14.25 19.22 8.31
C ILE A 670 -15.71 19.22 8.76
N THR A 671 -15.99 19.17 10.07
CA THR A 671 -17.35 19.15 10.63
C THR A 671 -18.15 20.42 10.33
N ARG A 672 -17.48 21.51 9.93
CA ARG A 672 -18.11 22.81 9.62
C ARG A 672 -18.44 22.98 8.14
N PHE A 673 -17.98 22.09 7.27
CA PHE A 673 -18.24 22.17 5.84
C PHE A 673 -19.67 21.74 5.54
N PHE A 674 -20.51 22.67 5.08
CA PHE A 674 -21.91 22.39 4.71
C PHE A 674 -22.02 21.27 3.66
N GLY A 675 -21.17 21.28 2.65
CA GLY A 675 -21.16 20.24 1.62
C GLY A 675 -20.87 18.84 2.15
N VAL A 676 -20.14 18.72 3.27
CA VAL A 676 -19.94 17.44 3.96
C VAL A 676 -21.22 17.02 4.70
N LEU A 677 -21.82 17.93 5.48
CA LEU A 677 -23.03 17.64 6.26
C LEU A 677 -24.25 17.31 5.37
N GLU A 678 -24.36 17.92 4.20
CA GLU A 678 -25.42 17.66 3.22
C GLU A 678 -25.34 16.27 2.56
N LEU A 679 -24.25 15.54 2.77
CA LEU A 679 -24.09 14.14 2.34
C LEU A 679 -24.46 13.12 3.43
N LEU A 680 -24.90 13.55 4.61
CA LEU A 680 -25.31 12.65 5.68
C LEU A 680 -26.48 11.74 5.24
N PRO A 681 -26.53 10.49 5.73
CA PRO A 681 -27.56 9.53 5.32
C PRO A 681 -28.92 9.92 5.90
N TYR A 682 -29.99 9.79 5.11
CA TYR A 682 -31.36 10.05 5.59
C TYR A 682 -32.04 8.81 6.19
N LYS A 683 -31.43 7.64 6.04
CA LYS A 683 -31.89 6.34 6.55
C LYS A 683 -30.76 5.70 7.32
N GLY A 684 -31.08 5.06 8.44
CA GLY A 684 -30.17 4.35 9.32
C GLY A 684 -30.90 4.04 10.63
N THR A 685 -30.22 3.37 11.55
CA THR A 685 -30.72 3.16 12.92
C THR A 685 -30.82 4.49 13.68
N LEU A 686 -29.91 5.42 13.40
CA LEU A 686 -29.89 6.77 13.96
C LEU A 686 -30.14 7.80 12.86
N ASP A 687 -30.89 8.86 13.16
CA ASP A 687 -31.05 9.99 12.24
C ASP A 687 -29.83 10.92 12.39
N ALA A 688 -28.95 10.90 11.39
CA ALA A 688 -27.71 11.68 11.40
C ALA A 688 -27.91 13.20 11.30
N TYR A 689 -29.13 13.66 11.01
CA TYR A 689 -29.48 15.08 11.00
C TYR A 689 -30.07 15.57 12.34
N GLU A 690 -30.25 14.68 13.33
CA GLU A 690 -30.68 15.05 14.69
C GLU A 690 -29.48 15.20 15.63
N PRO A 691 -29.31 16.35 16.34
CA PRO A 691 -28.24 16.54 17.31
C PRO A 691 -28.20 15.47 18.41
N GLU A 692 -29.36 14.99 18.87
CA GLU A 692 -29.50 13.97 19.91
C GLU A 692 -28.88 12.64 19.51
N SER A 693 -28.92 12.28 18.22
CA SER A 693 -28.27 11.07 17.70
C SER A 693 -26.75 11.13 17.90
N TRP A 694 -26.13 12.28 17.63
CA TRP A 694 -24.70 12.48 17.85
C TRP A 694 -24.35 12.45 19.33
N GLN A 695 -25.15 13.09 20.19
CA GLN A 695 -24.94 13.03 21.63
C GLN A 695 -25.01 11.58 22.15
N ALA A 696 -25.98 10.79 21.67
CA ALA A 696 -26.11 9.38 22.03
C ALA A 696 -24.87 8.56 21.62
N LEU A 697 -24.32 8.81 20.43
CA LEU A 697 -23.07 8.17 19.98
C LEU A 697 -21.88 8.59 20.85
N GLN A 698 -21.72 9.88 21.12
CA GLN A 698 -20.57 10.42 21.86
C GLN A 698 -20.48 9.86 23.28
N VAL A 699 -21.62 9.65 23.95
CA VAL A 699 -21.69 9.04 25.30
C VAL A 699 -21.20 7.59 25.31
N GLN A 700 -21.39 6.86 24.21
CA GLN A 700 -21.07 5.42 24.11
C GLN A 700 -19.67 5.12 23.54
N ASP A 701 -18.98 6.15 23.04
CA ASP A 701 -17.71 6.04 22.33
C ASP A 701 -16.62 6.79 23.13
N LEU A 702 -15.59 6.08 23.61
CA LEU A 702 -14.60 6.66 24.53
C LEU A 702 -13.48 7.40 23.76
N ALA A 703 -13.16 8.62 24.19
CA ALA A 703 -12.08 9.43 23.61
C ALA A 703 -10.71 8.71 23.57
N ALA A 704 -10.37 7.97 24.63
CA ALA A 704 -9.11 7.23 24.75
C ALA A 704 -8.89 6.14 23.67
N GLN A 705 -9.93 5.80 22.90
CA GLN A 705 -9.90 4.77 21.86
C GLN A 705 -9.94 5.36 20.44
N ARG A 706 -9.86 6.69 20.30
CA ARG A 706 -9.98 7.41 19.01
C ARG A 706 -8.64 7.85 18.45
N GLY A 707 -8.63 8.05 17.14
CA GLY A 707 -7.47 8.51 16.37
C GLY A 707 -6.78 7.39 15.60
N ILE A 708 -5.46 7.47 15.52
CA ILE A 708 -4.62 6.56 14.74
C ILE A 708 -4.17 5.35 15.59
N GLY A 709 -4.33 5.41 16.90
CA GLY A 709 -4.06 4.29 17.80
C GLY A 709 -4.69 4.48 19.18
N LYS A 710 -4.66 3.43 20.01
CA LYS A 710 -4.99 3.55 21.44
C LYS A 710 -3.88 4.38 22.08
N SER A 711 -4.20 5.58 22.54
CA SER A 711 -3.26 6.54 23.11
C SER A 711 -2.51 5.96 24.32
N GLN A 712 -1.27 5.51 24.12
CA GLN A 712 -0.22 5.54 25.15
C GLN A 712 1.08 6.20 24.65
N VAL A 713 1.17 6.57 23.37
CA VAL A 713 2.32 7.31 22.85
C VAL A 713 2.12 8.81 23.08
N ALA A 714 2.87 9.39 24.02
CA ALA A 714 2.76 10.75 24.53
C ALA A 714 2.86 11.92 23.51
N THR A 715 3.17 11.65 22.23
CA THR A 715 3.29 12.65 21.17
C THR A 715 2.16 12.64 20.15
N SER A 716 1.15 11.76 20.26
CA SER A 716 0.11 11.74 19.24
C SER A 716 -0.91 12.87 19.47
N GLN A 717 -0.65 14.00 18.81
CA GLN A 717 -1.69 14.90 18.27
C GLN A 717 -2.82 14.12 17.55
N SER A 718 -2.57 12.85 17.24
CA SER A 718 -3.43 11.94 16.50
C SER A 718 -4.17 10.88 17.34
N ALA A 719 -4.26 11.00 18.68
CA ALA A 719 -5.07 10.07 19.50
C ALA A 719 -5.74 10.74 20.71
N GLY A 720 -6.71 10.05 21.31
CA GLY A 720 -7.24 10.41 22.64
C GLY A 720 -8.17 11.62 22.69
N PHE A 721 -8.72 12.08 21.56
CA PHE A 721 -9.54 13.30 21.49
C PHE A 721 -11.05 13.01 21.54
N ALA A 722 -11.84 14.01 21.95
CA ALA A 722 -13.29 13.97 21.78
C ALA A 722 -13.65 14.47 20.37
N TRP A 723 -14.35 13.66 19.55
CA TRP A 723 -14.91 14.20 18.30
C TRP A 723 -16.01 15.21 18.64
N LEU A 724 -16.13 16.23 17.79
CA LEU A 724 -17.03 17.37 18.03
C LEU A 724 -18.44 17.08 17.52
N LEU A 725 -19.43 17.54 18.28
CA LEU A 725 -20.82 17.49 17.83
C LEU A 725 -20.99 18.47 16.66
N PRO A 726 -21.61 18.04 15.54
CA PRO A 726 -22.00 18.98 14.49
C PRO A 726 -22.95 20.05 15.03
N ASP A 727 -22.86 21.26 14.48
CA ASP A 727 -23.72 22.37 14.87
C ASP A 727 -25.18 22.11 14.47
N ALA A 728 -26.12 22.43 15.37
CA ALA A 728 -27.53 22.11 15.19
C ALA A 728 -28.17 22.90 14.03
N ASP A 729 -27.79 24.17 13.84
CA ASP A 729 -28.30 24.99 12.74
C ASP A 729 -27.74 24.50 11.40
N GLN A 730 -26.48 24.09 11.37
CA GLN A 730 -25.87 23.46 10.18
C GLN A 730 -26.53 22.13 9.83
N LEU A 731 -26.86 21.28 10.82
CA LEU A 731 -27.60 20.03 10.59
C LEU A 731 -29.02 20.29 10.07
N SER A 732 -29.71 21.29 10.61
CA SER A 732 -31.04 21.70 10.16
C SER A 732 -31.02 22.19 8.70
N GLU A 733 -30.03 23.01 8.34
CA GLU A 733 -29.85 23.47 6.96
C GLU A 733 -29.49 22.32 6.02
N ALA A 734 -28.60 21.42 6.44
CA ALA A 734 -28.25 20.24 5.66
C ALA A 734 -29.47 19.33 5.42
N ARG A 735 -30.35 19.16 6.43
CA ARG A 735 -31.62 18.45 6.29
C ARG A 735 -32.52 19.13 5.27
N ARG A 736 -32.65 20.46 5.32
CA ARG A 736 -33.45 21.26 4.37
C ARG A 736 -32.98 21.05 2.93
N VAL A 737 -31.68 21.11 2.67
CA VAL A 737 -31.11 20.90 1.33
C VAL A 737 -31.31 19.46 0.87
N ARG A 738 -31.11 18.46 1.74
CA ARG A 738 -31.41 17.07 1.43
C ARG A 738 -32.88 16.86 1.06
N ASP A 739 -33.80 17.46 1.81
CA ASP A 739 -35.23 17.35 1.54
C ASP A 739 -35.62 18.04 0.23
N LEU A 740 -34.98 19.16 -0.12
CA LEU A 740 -35.10 19.79 -1.43
C LEU A 740 -34.62 18.85 -2.55
N ILE A 741 -33.45 18.23 -2.43
CA ILE A 741 -32.94 17.28 -3.44
C ILE A 741 -33.87 16.08 -3.59
N ARG A 742 -34.53 15.64 -2.51
CA ARG A 742 -35.52 14.56 -2.56
C ARG A 742 -36.74 14.91 -3.41
N THR A 743 -37.12 16.19 -3.53
CA THR A 743 -38.19 16.63 -4.43
C THR A 743 -37.74 16.80 -5.88
N SER A 744 -36.43 16.70 -6.17
CA SER A 744 -35.94 16.76 -7.54
C SER A 744 -36.54 15.65 -8.40
N PRO A 745 -37.08 15.96 -9.59
CA PRO A 745 -37.61 14.96 -10.49
C PRO A 745 -36.52 13.97 -10.92
N VAL A 746 -36.94 12.73 -11.16
CA VAL A 746 -36.12 11.67 -11.74
C VAL A 746 -36.71 11.31 -13.09
N ASP A 747 -35.93 11.53 -14.16
CA ASP A 747 -36.36 11.31 -15.55
C ASP A 747 -35.71 10.03 -16.10
N PRO A 748 -36.40 8.86 -16.07
CA PRO A 748 -35.83 7.58 -16.49
C PRO A 748 -35.58 7.46 -17.99
N GLU A 749 -36.00 8.43 -18.80
CA GLU A 749 -35.68 8.46 -20.23
C GLU A 749 -34.36 9.18 -20.53
N ARG A 750 -33.89 10.03 -19.62
CA ARG A 750 -32.75 10.93 -19.84
C ARG A 750 -31.66 10.80 -18.78
N MET A 751 -32.01 10.27 -17.61
CA MET A 751 -31.09 10.01 -16.50
C MET A 751 -30.68 8.54 -16.45
N ILE A 752 -29.39 8.32 -16.17
CA ILE A 752 -28.77 7.00 -16.14
C ILE A 752 -27.88 6.92 -14.90
N TYR A 753 -27.91 5.79 -14.19
CA TYR A 753 -27.05 5.55 -13.04
C TYR A 753 -25.96 4.53 -13.38
N VAL A 754 -24.72 4.82 -12.98
CA VAL A 754 -23.59 3.92 -13.07
C VAL A 754 -23.10 3.66 -11.65
N ALA A 755 -23.24 2.43 -11.18
CA ALA A 755 -22.88 1.99 -9.84
C ALA A 755 -21.48 1.36 -9.82
N GLY A 756 -20.70 1.70 -8.79
CA GLY A 756 -19.46 0.98 -8.47
C GLY A 756 -19.71 -0.23 -7.59
N CYS A 757 -18.63 -0.97 -7.32
CA CYS A 757 -18.62 -2.20 -6.53
C CYS A 757 -17.43 -2.22 -5.57
N ALA A 758 -17.66 -2.54 -4.30
CA ALA A 758 -16.62 -2.71 -3.29
C ALA A 758 -16.91 -3.90 -2.37
N ASP A 759 -15.87 -4.38 -1.67
CA ASP A 759 -16.00 -5.46 -0.67
C ASP A 759 -16.79 -5.02 0.57
N ALA A 760 -16.73 -3.74 0.93
CA ALA A 760 -17.38 -3.18 2.10
C ALA A 760 -17.80 -1.73 1.85
N THR A 761 -19.08 -1.44 2.07
CA THR A 761 -19.68 -0.11 1.99
C THR A 761 -20.43 0.16 3.28
N ALA A 762 -20.16 1.28 3.96
CA ALA A 762 -20.86 1.63 5.20
C ALA A 762 -22.38 1.80 4.95
N VAL A 763 -23.21 1.08 5.69
CA VAL A 763 -24.67 1.05 5.54
C VAL A 763 -25.43 1.51 6.79
N ASP A 764 -24.80 1.51 7.97
CA ASP A 764 -25.44 1.97 9.22
C ASP A 764 -24.41 2.29 10.30
N ILE A 765 -24.81 3.03 11.35
CA ILE A 765 -24.07 3.18 12.60
C ILE A 765 -25.01 2.83 13.77
N THR A 766 -24.57 1.90 14.62
CA THR A 766 -25.38 1.41 15.74
C THR A 766 -24.60 1.42 17.05
N ILE A 767 -25.35 1.30 18.15
CA ILE A 767 -24.81 1.14 19.50
C ILE A 767 -25.04 -0.32 19.90
N ASP A 768 -23.97 -1.09 20.05
CA ASP A 768 -24.00 -2.45 20.59
C ASP A 768 -23.93 -2.40 22.13
N PRO A 769 -25.04 -2.64 22.85
CA PRO A 769 -25.04 -2.59 24.30
C PRO A 769 -24.26 -3.75 24.94
N SER A 770 -23.99 -4.82 24.19
CA SER A 770 -23.21 -5.98 24.65
C SER A 770 -21.71 -5.75 24.59
N ALA A 771 -21.25 -4.76 23.81
CA ALA A 771 -19.85 -4.40 23.72
C ALA A 771 -19.36 -3.69 25.01
N PRO A 772 -18.06 -3.82 25.35
CA PRO A 772 -17.45 -3.11 26.46
C PRO A 772 -17.71 -1.59 26.38
N ALA A 773 -17.84 -0.95 27.55
CA ALA A 773 -18.00 0.50 27.61
C ALA A 773 -16.89 1.20 26.80
N GLY A 774 -17.29 2.11 25.91
CA GLY A 774 -16.38 2.82 25.01
C GLY A 774 -16.14 2.19 23.64
N GLN A 775 -16.58 0.95 23.42
CA GLN A 775 -16.50 0.22 22.13
C GLN A 775 -17.86 -0.04 21.51
N ARG A 776 -18.91 0.60 22.04
CA ARG A 776 -20.29 0.28 21.68
C ARG A 776 -20.71 0.87 20.34
N VAL A 777 -20.05 1.93 19.87
CA VAL A 777 -20.34 2.50 18.56
C VAL A 777 -19.67 1.66 17.47
N VAL A 778 -20.50 1.03 16.66
CA VAL A 778 -20.08 0.17 15.55
C VAL A 778 -20.61 0.71 14.23
N VAL A 779 -19.77 0.67 13.20
CA VAL A 779 -20.17 0.98 11.82
C VAL A 779 -20.46 -0.35 11.14
N LEU A 780 -21.63 -0.49 10.53
CA LEU A 780 -22.01 -1.67 9.77
C LEU A 780 -21.72 -1.43 8.28
N ALA A 781 -21.31 -2.48 7.59
CA ALA A 781 -21.02 -2.48 6.15
C ALA A 781 -21.70 -3.64 5.42
N SER A 782 -21.86 -3.48 4.12
CA SER A 782 -22.34 -4.49 3.16
C SER A 782 -21.48 -4.46 1.89
N ALA A 783 -21.45 -5.57 1.15
CA ALA A 783 -20.84 -5.62 -0.19
C ALA A 783 -21.75 -5.00 -1.28
N ASP A 784 -22.99 -4.62 -0.94
CA ASP A 784 -23.96 -4.02 -1.85
C ASP A 784 -23.77 -2.50 -1.99
N GLY A 785 -22.63 -2.10 -2.52
CA GLY A 785 -22.26 -0.70 -2.71
C GLY A 785 -20.90 -0.54 -3.35
N ASP A 786 -20.46 0.71 -3.49
CA ASP A 786 -19.19 1.08 -4.14
C ASP A 786 -18.07 1.47 -3.16
N GLY A 787 -18.25 1.24 -1.86
CA GLY A 787 -17.31 1.59 -0.80
C GLY A 787 -17.69 2.87 -0.06
N ARG A 788 -18.46 3.76 -0.69
CA ARG A 788 -19.00 4.98 -0.07
C ARG A 788 -20.53 4.99 -0.08
N VAL A 789 -21.16 4.53 -1.16
CA VAL A 789 -22.58 4.67 -1.42
C VAL A 789 -23.24 3.28 -1.52
N PRO A 790 -24.15 2.93 -0.59
CA PRO A 790 -24.96 1.73 -0.70
C PRO A 790 -25.88 1.80 -1.93
N TRP A 791 -26.02 0.71 -2.67
CA TRP A 791 -26.93 0.69 -3.84
C TRP A 791 -28.38 0.99 -3.45
N ALA A 792 -28.83 0.47 -2.30
CA ALA A 792 -30.19 0.61 -1.81
C ALA A 792 -30.61 2.06 -1.50
N THR A 793 -29.66 2.93 -1.15
CA THR A 793 -29.94 4.35 -0.85
C THR A 793 -29.43 5.29 -1.93
N GLY A 794 -28.42 4.89 -2.70
CA GLY A 794 -27.84 5.68 -3.79
C GLY A 794 -28.64 5.64 -5.09
N ILE A 795 -29.24 4.49 -5.44
CA ILE A 795 -29.96 4.31 -6.72
C ILE A 795 -31.42 4.73 -6.54
N PRO A 796 -31.91 5.76 -7.26
CA PRO A 796 -33.34 6.08 -7.27
C PRO A 796 -34.14 4.89 -7.83
N PRO A 797 -35.25 4.47 -7.19
CA PRO A 797 -36.04 3.32 -7.64
C PRO A 797 -36.48 3.38 -9.10
N GLU A 798 -36.75 4.58 -9.61
CA GLU A 798 -37.15 4.85 -10.99
C GLU A 798 -36.04 4.52 -12.01
N LEU A 799 -34.77 4.50 -11.57
CA LEU A 799 -33.61 4.23 -12.41
C LEU A 799 -33.11 2.80 -12.35
N ASN A 800 -33.76 1.89 -11.60
CA ASN A 800 -33.33 0.49 -11.50
C ASN A 800 -33.12 -0.18 -12.87
N ALA A 801 -34.01 0.07 -13.84
CA ALA A 801 -33.89 -0.47 -15.20
C ALA A 801 -32.85 0.27 -16.08
N ARG A 802 -32.33 1.40 -15.59
CA ARG A 802 -31.33 2.28 -16.20
C ARG A 802 -30.00 2.29 -15.43
N THR A 803 -29.78 1.30 -14.58
CA THR A 803 -28.53 1.14 -13.83
C THR A 803 -27.56 0.23 -14.57
N TYR A 804 -26.29 0.63 -14.58
CA TYR A 804 -25.16 -0.16 -15.08
C TYR A 804 -24.10 -0.28 -13.99
N TYR A 805 -23.31 -1.34 -14.00
CA TYR A 805 -22.29 -1.61 -12.96
C TYR A 805 -20.88 -1.60 -13.56
N ILE A 806 -19.96 -0.92 -12.88
CA ILE A 806 -18.51 -0.99 -13.11
C ILE A 806 -17.91 -1.68 -11.88
N ASP A 807 -17.03 -2.67 -12.11
CA ASP A 807 -16.29 -3.34 -11.03
C ASP A 807 -15.12 -2.45 -10.57
N ALA A 808 -15.46 -1.32 -9.94
CA ALA A 808 -14.53 -0.33 -9.41
C ALA A 808 -15.14 0.32 -8.17
N VAL A 809 -14.29 0.71 -7.22
CA VAL A 809 -14.70 1.47 -6.03
C VAL A 809 -15.11 2.90 -6.41
N HIS A 810 -15.81 3.57 -5.51
CA HIS A 810 -16.45 4.86 -5.71
C HIS A 810 -15.58 5.89 -6.47
N GLY A 811 -14.39 6.20 -5.94
CA GLY A 811 -13.52 7.23 -6.50
C GLY A 811 -12.91 6.90 -7.86
N ASP A 812 -12.88 5.61 -8.23
CA ASP A 812 -12.32 5.15 -9.50
C ASP A 812 -13.34 5.21 -10.65
N LEU A 813 -14.64 5.41 -10.38
CA LEU A 813 -15.70 5.39 -11.39
C LEU A 813 -15.48 6.34 -12.57
N ALA A 814 -14.83 7.48 -12.33
CA ALA A 814 -14.48 8.45 -13.37
C ALA A 814 -13.14 8.17 -14.05
N ASP A 815 -12.41 7.13 -13.63
CA ASP A 815 -11.06 6.85 -14.13
C ASP A 815 -10.75 5.37 -14.37
N VAL A 816 -11.72 4.65 -14.94
CA VAL A 816 -11.56 3.31 -15.52
C VAL A 816 -11.55 3.42 -17.06
N PRO A 817 -10.39 3.53 -17.73
CA PRO A 817 -10.32 3.75 -19.18
C PRO A 817 -11.07 2.70 -20.01
N GLU A 818 -11.13 1.46 -19.54
CA GLU A 818 -11.84 0.34 -20.17
C GLU A 818 -13.36 0.58 -20.23
N SER A 819 -13.89 1.37 -19.29
CA SER A 819 -15.32 1.71 -19.23
C SER A 819 -15.69 2.93 -20.07
N PHE A 820 -14.73 3.77 -20.48
CA PHE A 820 -15.02 5.02 -21.19
C PHE A 820 -15.83 4.84 -22.48
N PRO A 821 -15.58 3.80 -23.31
CA PRO A 821 -16.44 3.54 -24.47
C PRO A 821 -17.89 3.21 -24.10
N ALA A 822 -18.15 2.68 -22.91
CA ALA A 822 -19.50 2.42 -22.41
C ALA A 822 -20.14 3.70 -21.88
N LEU A 823 -19.40 4.53 -21.12
CA LEU A 823 -19.87 5.84 -20.67
C LEU A 823 -20.24 6.74 -21.86
N LEU A 824 -19.47 6.67 -22.95
CA LEU A 824 -19.77 7.36 -24.19
C LEU A 824 -21.08 6.86 -24.83
N ASP A 825 -21.32 5.54 -24.89
CA ASP A 825 -22.60 4.99 -25.37
C ASP A 825 -23.77 5.48 -24.51
N LEU A 826 -23.61 5.51 -23.17
CA LEU A 826 -24.65 6.01 -22.26
C LEU A 826 -24.94 7.50 -22.49
N LEU A 827 -23.90 8.31 -22.72
CA LEU A 827 -24.06 9.73 -23.04
C LEU A 827 -24.70 9.96 -24.41
N THR A 828 -24.41 9.12 -25.40
CA THR A 828 -24.82 9.35 -26.80
C THR A 828 -26.12 8.66 -27.19
N LEU A 829 -26.27 7.39 -26.79
CA LEU A 829 -27.40 6.51 -27.13
C LEU A 829 -28.36 6.37 -25.95
N GLY A 830 -27.88 6.48 -24.72
CA GLY A 830 -28.66 6.23 -23.50
C GLY A 830 -28.67 4.77 -23.04
N VAL A 831 -27.98 3.88 -23.77
CA VAL A 831 -27.88 2.46 -23.46
C VAL A 831 -26.50 1.93 -23.88
N THR A 832 -26.04 0.86 -23.24
CA THR A 832 -24.81 0.15 -23.64
C THR A 832 -24.93 -1.33 -23.34
N THR A 833 -24.23 -2.16 -24.11
CA THR A 833 -24.05 -3.60 -23.83
C THR A 833 -22.67 -3.92 -23.25
N LYS A 834 -21.82 -2.90 -23.10
CA LYS A 834 -20.43 -3.04 -22.62
C LYS A 834 -20.32 -3.11 -21.10
N LEU A 835 -21.40 -2.77 -20.38
CA LEU A 835 -21.49 -2.86 -18.93
C LEU A 835 -22.68 -3.74 -18.52
N PRO A 836 -22.54 -4.54 -17.46
CA PRO A 836 -23.66 -5.31 -16.91
C PRO A 836 -24.71 -4.39 -16.28
N GLN A 837 -25.99 -4.78 -16.38
CA GLN A 837 -27.12 -4.15 -15.68
C GLN A 837 -27.55 -4.92 -14.43
N ALA A 838 -26.94 -6.08 -14.18
CA ALA A 838 -27.12 -6.83 -12.94
C ALA A 838 -25.91 -6.59 -12.04
N PRO A 839 -26.10 -6.47 -10.72
CA PRO A 839 -24.98 -6.36 -9.78
C PRO A 839 -24.10 -7.62 -9.86
N PRO A 840 -22.77 -7.49 -9.70
CA PRO A 840 -21.88 -8.63 -9.72
C PRO A 840 -22.19 -9.60 -8.56
N VAL A 841 -22.26 -10.90 -8.87
CA VAL A 841 -22.54 -11.94 -7.87
C VAL A 841 -21.33 -12.18 -6.98
N ARG A 842 -21.42 -11.81 -5.70
CA ARG A 842 -20.39 -12.05 -4.67
C ARG A 842 -20.78 -13.22 -3.77
N ARG A 843 -20.06 -14.35 -3.87
CA ARG A 843 -20.33 -15.54 -3.03
C ARG A 843 -19.83 -15.30 -1.60
N GLY A 844 -20.70 -15.52 -0.60
CA GLY A 844 -20.36 -15.39 0.82
C GLY A 844 -20.81 -14.08 1.49
N ALA A 845 -21.36 -13.13 0.74
CA ALA A 845 -21.75 -11.80 1.23
C ALA A 845 -23.26 -11.64 1.47
N ALA A 846 -23.92 -12.63 2.07
CA ALA A 846 -25.31 -12.47 2.47
C ALA A 846 -25.38 -11.81 3.86
N GLY A 847 -25.45 -10.47 3.91
CA GLY A 847 -25.78 -9.71 5.11
C GLY A 847 -24.84 -8.56 5.46
N THR A 848 -25.20 -7.81 6.50
CA THR A 848 -24.41 -6.73 7.10
C THR A 848 -23.35 -7.28 8.05
N PHE A 849 -22.18 -6.66 8.09
CA PHE A 849 -21.06 -7.01 8.99
C PHE A 849 -20.43 -5.76 9.61
N VAL A 850 -19.65 -5.90 10.68
CA VAL A 850 -18.96 -4.76 11.30
C VAL A 850 -17.81 -4.31 10.39
N LEU A 851 -17.82 -3.03 10.00
CA LEU A 851 -16.75 -2.41 9.24
C LEU A 851 -15.49 -2.31 10.11
N ARG A 852 -14.37 -2.79 9.58
CA ARG A 852 -13.08 -2.67 10.28
C ARG A 852 -12.60 -1.23 10.25
N PRO A 853 -12.06 -0.69 11.35
CA PRO A 853 -11.39 0.60 11.32
C PRO A 853 -10.23 0.57 10.33
N GLU A 854 -10.14 1.56 9.46
CA GLU A 854 -8.97 1.77 8.61
C GLU A 854 -7.89 2.50 9.41
N LEU A 855 -6.70 1.90 9.52
CA LEU A 855 -5.52 2.53 10.09
C LEU A 855 -4.50 2.77 8.98
N PRO A 856 -3.80 3.93 8.97
CA PRO A 856 -2.72 4.18 8.03
C PRO A 856 -1.66 3.07 8.13
N THR A 857 -1.40 2.41 7.00
CA THR A 857 -0.46 1.29 6.96
C THR A 857 1.00 1.73 6.91
N MET A 858 1.20 2.97 6.49
CA MET A 858 2.46 3.68 6.33
C MET A 858 2.19 5.20 6.41
N PHE A 859 3.23 5.98 6.64
CA PHE A 859 3.17 7.43 6.57
C PHE A 859 2.71 7.84 5.16
N PRO A 860 1.67 8.67 5.01
CA PRO A 860 1.02 8.90 3.73
C PRO A 860 1.91 9.67 2.76
N ASP A 861 1.82 9.32 1.48
CA ASP A 861 2.35 10.11 0.38
C ASP A 861 1.21 10.88 -0.31
N GLU A 862 1.54 11.61 -1.37
CA GLU A 862 0.56 12.38 -2.15
C GLU A 862 -0.56 11.49 -2.71
N GLN A 863 -0.22 10.30 -3.20
CA GLN A 863 -1.19 9.35 -3.77
C GLN A 863 -2.13 8.78 -2.70
N ASP A 864 -1.66 8.60 -1.45
CA ASP A 864 -2.48 8.16 -0.33
C ASP A 864 -3.51 9.19 0.10
N ILE A 865 -3.13 10.46 0.12
CA ILE A 865 -4.05 11.56 0.44
C ILE A 865 -5.09 11.66 -0.67
N LEU A 866 -4.66 11.62 -1.93
CA LEU A 866 -5.54 11.68 -3.08
C LEU A 866 -6.51 10.50 -3.11
N SER A 867 -6.04 9.27 -2.96
CA SER A 867 -6.91 8.08 -3.03
C SER A 867 -7.92 8.04 -1.91
N SER A 868 -7.53 8.37 -0.67
CA SER A 868 -8.47 8.44 0.45
C SER A 868 -9.48 9.57 0.31
N ALA A 869 -9.06 10.74 -0.19
CA ALA A 869 -9.97 11.87 -0.47
C ALA A 869 -11.04 11.52 -1.50
N MET A 870 -10.64 10.82 -2.55
CA MET A 870 -11.54 10.44 -3.63
C MET A 870 -12.35 9.17 -3.32
N GLY A 871 -11.93 8.38 -2.33
CA GLY A 871 -12.44 7.02 -2.13
C GLY A 871 -12.05 6.08 -3.27
N SER A 872 -10.86 6.27 -3.84
CA SER A 872 -10.32 5.53 -4.98
C SER A 872 -9.30 4.49 -4.54
N SER A 873 -8.93 3.57 -5.42
CA SER A 873 -7.83 2.64 -5.15
C SER A 873 -6.48 3.36 -5.23
N ARG A 874 -5.49 2.89 -4.46
CA ARG A 874 -4.09 3.34 -4.61
C ARG A 874 -3.58 2.86 -5.97
N ARG A 875 -2.90 3.75 -6.71
CA ARG A 875 -2.13 3.37 -7.90
C ARG A 875 -0.74 3.01 -7.46
N ASP A 876 -0.45 1.73 -7.40
CA ASP A 876 0.90 1.29 -7.05
C ASP A 876 1.87 1.65 -8.18
N VAL A 877 3.11 1.95 -7.79
CA VAL A 877 4.24 1.95 -8.71
C VAL A 877 4.43 0.50 -9.11
N SER A 878 3.68 0.04 -10.09
CA SER A 878 3.79 -1.33 -10.58
C SER A 878 5.27 -1.57 -10.87
N ALA A 879 5.83 -2.66 -10.34
CA ALA A 879 7.09 -3.16 -10.84
C ALA A 879 6.93 -3.23 -12.35
N LYS A 880 7.64 -2.36 -13.08
CA LYS A 880 7.72 -2.53 -14.52
C LYS A 880 8.34 -3.89 -14.66
N GLU A 881 7.55 -4.89 -15.08
CA GLU A 881 8.13 -6.16 -15.48
C GLU A 881 9.28 -5.78 -16.40
N PRO A 882 10.51 -6.25 -16.13
CA PRO A 882 11.64 -5.88 -16.94
C PRO A 882 11.23 -6.20 -18.37
N GLU A 883 10.94 -5.15 -19.16
CA GLU A 883 10.60 -5.30 -20.56
C GLU A 883 11.81 -6.02 -21.10
N ARG A 884 11.68 -7.33 -21.36
CA ARG A 884 12.72 -8.11 -22.02
C ARG A 884 12.72 -7.61 -23.45
N LYS A 885 13.32 -6.43 -23.64
CA LYS A 885 13.43 -5.76 -24.93
C LYS A 885 14.32 -6.66 -25.77
N VAL A 886 13.69 -7.44 -26.63
CA VAL A 886 14.41 -8.20 -27.65
C VAL A 886 14.96 -7.17 -28.62
N LYS A 887 16.29 -7.03 -28.66
CA LYS A 887 16.96 -6.20 -29.66
C LYS A 887 16.88 -6.92 -31.00
N ILE A 888 15.88 -6.58 -31.80
CA ILE A 888 15.71 -7.15 -33.14
C ILE A 888 16.62 -6.41 -34.11
N ARG A 889 17.52 -7.15 -34.78
CA ARG A 889 18.33 -6.64 -35.89
C ARG A 889 18.01 -7.45 -37.14
N MET A 890 17.66 -6.77 -38.23
CA MET A 890 17.54 -7.41 -39.53
C MET A 890 18.92 -7.46 -40.19
N VAL A 891 19.33 -8.65 -40.63
CA VAL A 891 20.64 -8.89 -41.25
C VAL A 891 20.40 -9.59 -42.57
N HIS A 892 20.94 -9.03 -43.66
CA HIS A 892 20.97 -9.71 -44.95
C HIS A 892 22.30 -10.46 -45.07
N GLY A 893 22.28 -11.79 -44.98
CA GLY A 893 23.50 -12.60 -44.93
C GLY A 893 23.23 -14.10 -45.13
N ASN A 894 24.30 -14.89 -45.13
CA ASN A 894 24.23 -16.35 -45.29
C ASN A 894 24.25 -17.04 -43.92
N LEU A 895 23.35 -18.01 -43.71
CA LEU A 895 23.28 -18.85 -42.50
C LEU A 895 24.58 -19.59 -42.20
N SER A 896 25.45 -19.80 -43.20
CA SER A 896 26.78 -20.38 -42.99
C SER A 896 27.69 -19.56 -42.06
N GLY A 897 27.43 -18.26 -41.89
CA GLY A 897 28.20 -17.38 -41.02
C GLY A 897 27.64 -17.22 -39.60
N ALA A 898 26.63 -18.00 -39.22
CA ALA A 898 26.06 -17.93 -37.88
C ALA A 898 26.97 -18.63 -36.85
N GLU A 899 27.58 -17.84 -35.98
CA GLU A 899 28.45 -18.29 -34.89
C GLU A 899 27.66 -18.76 -33.64
N THR A 900 26.34 -18.58 -33.64
CA THR A 900 25.46 -19.03 -32.55
C THR A 900 24.30 -19.89 -33.08
N PRO A 901 23.70 -20.76 -32.25
CA PRO A 901 22.56 -21.57 -32.66
C PRO A 901 21.43 -20.69 -33.22
N VAL A 902 20.84 -21.15 -34.33
CA VAL A 902 19.79 -20.41 -35.04
C VAL A 902 18.42 -20.97 -34.65
N ALA A 903 17.49 -20.10 -34.27
CA ALA A 903 16.09 -20.47 -34.13
C ALA A 903 15.41 -20.51 -35.50
N ILE A 904 14.78 -21.65 -35.80
CA ILE A 904 14.10 -21.93 -37.06
C ILE A 904 12.64 -22.22 -36.76
N GLY A 905 11.75 -21.48 -37.41
CA GLY A 905 10.32 -21.69 -37.33
C GLY A 905 9.86 -22.78 -38.31
N HIS A 906 9.04 -23.71 -37.84
CA HIS A 906 8.39 -24.74 -38.64
C HIS A 906 6.87 -24.68 -38.47
N TYR A 907 6.11 -24.89 -39.54
CA TYR A 907 4.66 -24.99 -39.48
C TYR A 907 4.22 -26.45 -39.50
N ARG A 908 3.21 -26.77 -38.70
CA ARG A 908 2.64 -28.13 -38.63
C ARG A 908 2.13 -28.55 -40.01
N GLY A 909 2.72 -29.61 -40.56
CA GLY A 909 2.35 -30.16 -41.86
C GLY A 909 3.27 -29.77 -43.01
N ASP A 910 4.21 -28.83 -42.79
CA ASP A 910 5.21 -28.48 -43.79
C ASP A 910 6.32 -29.53 -43.88
N THR A 911 6.99 -29.57 -45.03
CA THR A 911 8.20 -30.39 -45.23
C THR A 911 9.45 -29.56 -44.97
N ILE A 912 10.54 -30.19 -44.53
CA ILE A 912 11.81 -29.50 -44.29
C ILE A 912 12.45 -29.04 -45.61
N VAL A 913 12.34 -27.74 -45.89
CA VAL A 913 12.78 -27.05 -47.12
C VAL A 913 13.57 -25.77 -46.82
N SER A 914 14.13 -25.13 -47.85
CA SER A 914 14.84 -23.83 -47.76
C SER A 914 15.90 -23.75 -46.63
N ALA A 915 15.80 -22.76 -45.74
CA ALA A 915 16.71 -22.53 -44.62
C ALA A 915 16.73 -23.73 -43.64
N GLU A 916 15.57 -24.35 -43.41
CA GLU A 916 15.45 -25.54 -42.56
C GLU A 916 16.16 -26.74 -43.19
N ALA A 917 16.07 -26.91 -44.51
CA ALA A 917 16.80 -27.96 -45.22
C ALA A 917 18.31 -27.73 -45.28
N TYR A 918 18.75 -26.47 -45.30
CA TYR A 918 20.17 -26.15 -45.15
C TYR A 918 20.67 -26.58 -43.75
N MET A 919 19.94 -26.20 -42.71
CA MET A 919 20.27 -26.54 -41.33
C MET A 919 20.21 -28.04 -41.06
N ASP A 920 19.26 -28.75 -41.66
CA ASP A 920 19.20 -30.22 -41.60
C ASP A 920 20.48 -30.86 -42.16
N ARG A 921 21.02 -30.35 -43.28
CA ARG A 921 22.31 -30.83 -43.82
C ARG A 921 23.48 -30.55 -42.86
N GLN A 922 23.52 -29.36 -42.26
CA GLN A 922 24.57 -29.00 -41.27
C GLN A 922 24.48 -29.83 -39.99
N LEU A 923 23.31 -30.42 -39.71
CA LEU A 923 23.05 -31.26 -38.55
C LEU A 923 23.00 -32.75 -38.88
N GLY A 924 23.47 -33.15 -40.07
CA GLY A 924 23.55 -34.56 -40.46
C GLY A 924 22.20 -35.25 -40.68
N GLY A 925 21.14 -34.50 -41.03
CA GLY A 925 19.80 -35.03 -41.29
C GLY A 925 18.90 -35.16 -40.04
N ARG A 926 19.38 -34.70 -38.87
CA ARG A 926 18.70 -34.89 -37.58
C ARG A 926 17.35 -34.16 -37.47
N LEU A 927 17.13 -33.06 -38.22
CA LEU A 927 15.82 -32.39 -38.22
C LEU A 927 14.79 -33.27 -38.94
N ARG A 928 15.15 -33.82 -40.12
CA ARG A 928 14.29 -34.75 -40.87
C ARG A 928 14.05 -36.06 -40.15
N GLU A 929 15.06 -36.57 -39.45
CA GLU A 929 14.91 -37.75 -38.61
C GLU A 929 13.90 -37.50 -37.48
N ALA A 930 14.03 -36.39 -36.75
CA ALA A 930 13.06 -36.01 -35.72
C ALA A 930 11.66 -35.78 -36.30
N GLN A 931 11.53 -35.23 -37.51
CA GLN A 931 10.23 -35.06 -38.18
C GLN A 931 9.58 -36.42 -38.49
N ARG A 932 10.35 -37.37 -39.02
CA ARG A 932 9.88 -38.74 -39.31
C ARG A 932 9.43 -39.48 -38.05
N LEU A 933 10.14 -39.27 -36.93
CA LEU A 933 9.80 -39.85 -35.64
C LEU A 933 8.65 -39.11 -34.93
N ARG A 934 8.08 -38.06 -35.53
CA ARG A 934 7.05 -37.18 -34.92
C ARG A 934 7.51 -36.53 -33.60
N LEU A 935 8.81 -36.33 -33.46
CA LEU A 935 9.43 -35.66 -32.32
C LEU A 935 9.95 -34.25 -32.67
N TYR A 936 9.59 -33.76 -33.86
CA TYR A 936 9.90 -32.40 -34.31
C TYR A 936 8.84 -31.42 -33.81
N PRO A 937 9.23 -30.24 -33.30
CA PRO A 937 8.29 -29.26 -32.76
C PRO A 937 7.32 -28.78 -33.85
N GLY A 938 6.04 -28.65 -33.47
CA GLY A 938 4.95 -28.33 -34.40
C GLY A 938 3.63 -27.95 -33.72
N GLU A 939 3.50 -28.20 -32.42
CA GLU A 939 2.40 -27.66 -31.60
C GLU A 939 2.83 -26.36 -30.92
N LEU A 940 1.87 -25.51 -30.56
CA LEU A 940 2.13 -24.31 -29.77
C LEU A 940 2.88 -24.69 -28.48
N ASN A 941 3.86 -23.87 -28.09
CA ASN A 941 4.72 -24.10 -26.92
C ASN A 941 5.66 -25.32 -26.99
N THR A 942 5.89 -25.89 -28.18
CA THR A 942 6.92 -26.92 -28.37
C THR A 942 8.21 -26.33 -28.93
N VAL A 943 9.33 -26.69 -28.30
CA VAL A 943 10.68 -26.30 -28.73
C VAL A 943 11.61 -27.51 -28.65
N ARG A 944 12.56 -27.61 -29.58
CA ARG A 944 13.59 -28.64 -29.51
C ARG A 944 14.95 -28.13 -29.94
N LEU A 945 15.98 -28.53 -29.20
CA LEU A 945 17.36 -28.17 -29.44
C LEU A 945 18.08 -29.27 -30.24
N PHE A 946 18.81 -28.87 -31.28
CA PHE A 946 19.64 -29.74 -32.10
C PHE A 946 21.04 -29.14 -32.18
N LEU A 947 21.92 -29.50 -31.25
CA LEU A 947 23.29 -28.98 -31.19
C LEU A 947 24.29 -29.94 -31.85
N ASN A 948 25.33 -29.39 -32.46
CA ASN A 948 26.55 -30.12 -32.79
C ASN A 948 27.50 -30.05 -31.58
N ASP A 949 28.35 -31.05 -31.41
CA ASP A 949 29.33 -31.06 -30.32
C ASP A 949 30.38 -29.95 -30.50
N GLN A 950 30.94 -29.49 -29.38
CA GLN A 950 31.85 -28.34 -29.34
C GLN A 950 33.10 -28.55 -30.23
N GLU A 951 33.65 -29.76 -30.25
CA GLU A 951 34.80 -30.12 -31.08
C GLU A 951 34.51 -30.04 -32.60
N LEU A 952 33.27 -30.34 -33.02
CA LEU A 952 32.83 -30.18 -34.41
C LEU A 952 32.66 -28.69 -34.76
N CYS A 953 32.17 -27.89 -33.81
CA CYS A 953 31.99 -26.45 -33.98
C CYS A 953 33.34 -25.72 -34.12
N GLU A 954 34.33 -26.10 -33.32
CA GLU A 954 35.70 -25.58 -33.41
C GLU A 954 36.37 -25.90 -34.76
N ARG A 955 35.90 -26.95 -35.44
CA ARG A 955 36.33 -27.36 -36.79
C ARG A 955 35.48 -26.75 -37.91
N GLY A 956 34.63 -25.78 -37.58
CA GLY A 956 33.84 -25.00 -38.54
C GLY A 956 32.43 -25.53 -38.83
N ALA A 957 31.94 -26.53 -38.07
CA ALA A 957 30.54 -26.95 -38.18
C ALA A 957 29.60 -25.93 -37.53
N HIS A 958 28.36 -25.83 -38.04
CA HIS A 958 27.38 -24.91 -37.48
C HIS A 958 27.03 -25.30 -36.02
N PRO A 959 26.90 -24.34 -35.09
CA PRO A 959 26.68 -24.61 -33.66
C PRO A 959 25.35 -25.27 -33.27
N GLY A 960 24.45 -25.54 -34.23
CA GLY A 960 23.12 -26.08 -33.94
C GLY A 960 21.93 -25.24 -34.40
N ALA A 961 20.74 -25.82 -34.24
CA ALA A 961 19.45 -25.17 -34.47
C ALA A 961 18.50 -25.35 -33.28
N ILE A 962 17.60 -24.40 -33.10
CA ILE A 962 16.47 -24.46 -32.18
C ILE A 962 15.19 -24.52 -33.04
N GLY A 963 14.53 -25.67 -33.09
CA GLY A 963 13.25 -25.81 -33.79
C GLY A 963 12.11 -25.28 -32.92
N SER A 964 11.24 -24.43 -33.48
CA SER A 964 10.03 -23.92 -32.82
C SER A 964 8.88 -23.66 -33.82
N ILE A 965 7.69 -23.31 -33.34
CA ILE A 965 6.53 -23.05 -34.22
C ILE A 965 6.67 -21.72 -34.99
N GLY A 966 6.42 -21.73 -36.30
CA GLY A 966 6.57 -20.57 -37.20
C GLY A 966 5.53 -19.45 -37.10
N GLN A 967 4.53 -19.55 -36.20
CA GLN A 967 3.36 -18.66 -36.18
C GLN A 967 3.66 -17.19 -35.79
N HIS A 968 4.92 -16.84 -35.52
CA HIS A 968 5.34 -15.47 -35.16
C HIS A 968 6.07 -14.72 -36.29
N PHE A 969 6.31 -15.34 -37.45
CA PHE A 969 7.12 -14.74 -38.52
C PHE A 969 6.48 -14.94 -39.91
N ARG A 970 5.57 -14.04 -40.32
CA ARG A 970 5.13 -13.95 -41.73
C ARG A 970 5.02 -12.48 -42.18
N GLN A 971 5.91 -12.08 -43.09
CA GLN A 971 5.57 -11.15 -44.16
C GLN A 971 5.91 -11.81 -45.50
N ARG A 972 5.09 -11.51 -46.51
CA ARG A 972 4.97 -12.20 -47.80
C ARG A 972 6.33 -12.62 -48.40
N GLY A 973 6.55 -13.93 -48.52
CA GLY A 973 7.48 -14.52 -49.50
C GLY A 973 8.94 -14.72 -49.10
N HIS A 974 9.34 -14.46 -47.85
CA HIS A 974 10.73 -14.70 -47.39
C HIS A 974 10.78 -15.48 -46.07
N ASP A 975 11.57 -16.56 -46.03
CA ASP A 975 11.83 -17.35 -44.82
C ASP A 975 12.69 -16.55 -43.83
N LEU A 976 12.23 -16.39 -42.58
CA LEU A 976 12.95 -15.69 -41.52
C LEU A 976 13.61 -16.69 -40.55
N CYS A 977 14.88 -16.47 -40.23
CA CYS A 977 15.63 -17.21 -39.20
C CYS A 977 16.18 -16.21 -38.17
N ALA A 978 16.16 -16.56 -36.88
CA ALA A 978 16.61 -15.68 -35.80
C ALA A 978 17.86 -16.25 -35.10
N CYS A 979 18.97 -15.49 -35.05
CA CYS A 979 20.11 -15.82 -34.19
C CYS A 979 19.89 -15.24 -32.79
N ALA A 980 20.00 -16.06 -31.75
CA ALA A 980 20.08 -15.59 -30.37
C ALA A 980 21.56 -15.32 -30.03
N ARG A 981 21.88 -14.10 -29.57
CA ARG A 981 23.07 -13.83 -28.75
C ARG A 981 22.56 -13.60 -27.33
N ARG A 982 23.05 -14.37 -26.36
CA ARG A 982 22.84 -14.07 -24.94
C ARG A 982 23.59 -12.80 -24.57
#